data_AF-A0A2H6EIA7-F1
#
_entry.id   AF-A0A2H6EIA7-F1
#
_cell.length_a   1.000
_cell.length_b   1.000
_cell.length_c   1.000
_cell.angle_alpha   90.00
_cell.angle_beta   90.00
_cell.angle_gamma   90.00
#
_symmetry.space_group_name_H-M   'P 1'
#
loop_
_entity.id
_entity.type
_entity.pdbx_description
1 polymer ?
#
loop_
_entity_poly.entity_id
_entity_poly.type
_entity_poly.pdbx_seq_one_letter_code
_entity_poly.pdbx_strand_id
1 'polypeptide(L)'
;MAVNSRNPKGINQGLVIIAGLIIIFASILVYLLVLRSVYGRYSVDELKPTVKSIEKFLLGSEPRVAILYSSFTKNMMPDQSTWVEDNIVTWKKFLKYQNQKYVILSDEDLETGKHFDYDLLVLPGAKSLSDREIIQIKKFLDRGGSIFATSGIASFSDDGKWRGWDFFSEVFGVKFSKEIGDDDFTKIHTLRGGLPITANVPAGYPLRVATWDKPIAVEVLDPRTTQVSFWYNYRLEEGLVREGIKESSGMIYGTYGKGRFVWMGFEINSVIGIHEDYVYFDRLFHNCIKWLMKEPIAFVKDWPSGYSAAAIISPSISDNAQNIRNLFPILTSEKIKATFFIQPDFAANHTDLVKYISKFGEISSLVDIGYLSSVNDTVNRLNNYDVQLKKLSDARQILEKITQKTVTGFLPYYGLFDDNTIRAAINAGYNYFLTDSLTDRTVPRTIIRGEDRILSITKSSRDDYEVIRDFGLTQNDFQYYTYQEDIDRVLFEGGLYVFKLHPEYQCTLDNIGVVKDVVENLRNKKFWITTANEIVDWYRKKDYLELRTEQQGNLRVAVTISNPGNEIVSNIVVKVDLNTKAKKINIKTEIIGTRIPAYSHEDYSNQLYLYVDDLKPNESRTYYIDYDQVQGQQIIF
;
A
#
# COMPACT_ATOMS: atom_id res chain seq x y z
N MET A 1 25.48 90.44 30.59
CA MET A 1 25.93 89.89 29.29
C MET A 1 26.73 88.62 29.53
N ALA A 2 26.76 87.73 28.53
CA ALA A 2 27.33 86.37 28.47
C ALA A 2 26.37 85.23 28.84
N VAL A 3 25.63 84.76 27.82
CA VAL A 3 24.99 83.43 27.78
C VAL A 3 25.91 82.54 26.94
N ASN A 4 26.40 81.45 27.53
CA ASN A 4 27.20 80.42 26.87
C ASN A 4 26.39 79.75 25.76
N SER A 5 26.89 79.82 24.51
CA SER A 5 26.37 79.06 23.39
C SER A 5 26.78 77.59 23.50
N ARG A 6 25.80 76.69 23.55
CA ARG A 6 26.02 75.25 23.38
C ARG A 6 26.22 74.95 21.90
N ASN A 7 27.39 74.44 21.55
CA ASN A 7 27.67 73.89 20.22
C ASN A 7 26.68 72.75 19.89
N PRO A 8 26.00 72.77 18.72
CA PRO A 8 25.25 71.62 18.24
C PRO A 8 26.25 70.53 17.82
N LYS A 9 26.22 69.38 18.48
CA LYS A 9 26.97 68.19 18.06
C LYS A 9 26.51 67.81 16.65
N GLY A 10 27.36 68.02 15.65
CA GLY A 10 27.12 67.56 14.29
C GLY A 10 26.91 66.05 14.26
N ILE A 11 25.89 65.60 13.54
CA ILE A 11 25.62 64.18 13.32
C ILE A 11 26.82 63.59 12.57
N ASN A 12 27.47 62.59 13.17
CA ASN A 12 28.62 61.91 12.57
C ASN A 12 28.12 61.00 11.44
N GLN A 13 28.18 61.51 10.20
CA GLN A 13 27.69 60.80 9.00
C GLN A 13 28.36 59.43 8.81
N GLY A 14 29.61 59.24 9.23
CA GLY A 14 30.28 57.94 9.19
C GLY A 14 29.63 56.90 10.10
N LEU A 15 29.14 57.34 11.27
CA LEU A 15 28.43 56.49 12.23
C LEU A 15 27.07 56.05 11.70
N VAL A 16 26.39 56.93 10.94
CA VAL A 16 25.12 56.61 10.26
C VAL A 16 25.33 55.58 9.14
N ILE A 17 26.39 55.71 8.34
CA ILE A 17 26.72 54.74 7.28
C ILE A 17 27.07 53.37 7.86
N ILE A 18 27.88 53.34 8.93
CA ILE A 18 28.26 52.09 9.60
C ILE A 18 27.03 51.41 10.21
N ALA A 19 26.17 52.17 10.89
CA ALA A 19 24.91 51.64 11.44
C ALA A 19 23.99 51.10 10.33
N GLY A 20 23.88 51.80 9.20
CA GLY A 20 23.14 51.34 8.02
C GLY A 20 23.68 50.03 7.45
N LEU A 21 25.00 49.91 7.30
CA LEU A 21 25.65 48.67 6.83
C LEU A 21 25.44 47.50 7.80
N ILE A 22 25.49 47.74 9.11
CA ILE A 22 25.19 46.73 10.13
C ILE A 22 23.75 46.24 10.01
N ILE A 23 22.78 47.15 9.84
CA ILE A 23 21.36 46.80 9.67
C ILE A 23 21.14 45.99 8.40
N ILE A 24 21.77 46.38 7.28
CA ILE A 24 21.70 45.63 6.03
C ILE A 24 22.29 44.22 6.21
N PHE A 25 23.49 44.12 6.82
CA PHE A 25 24.13 42.83 7.06
C PHE A 25 23.30 41.93 7.99
N ALA A 26 22.74 42.50 9.06
CA ALA A 26 21.83 41.80 9.95
C ALA A 26 20.57 41.33 9.22
N SER A 27 20.01 42.16 8.34
CA SER A 27 18.81 41.82 7.56
C SER A 27 19.08 40.68 6.57
N ILE A 28 20.23 40.72 5.88
CA ILE A 28 20.69 39.63 4.99
C ILE A 28 20.91 38.35 5.82
N LEU A 29 21.53 38.45 6.99
CA LEU A 29 21.77 37.31 7.86
C LEU A 29 20.45 36.68 8.35
N VAL A 30 19.48 37.50 8.77
CA VAL A 30 18.14 37.05 9.16
C VAL A 30 17.45 36.39 7.97
N TYR A 31 17.50 36.97 6.77
CA TYR A 31 16.94 36.39 5.56
C TYR A 31 17.57 35.02 5.23
N LEU A 32 18.89 34.90 5.30
CA LEU A 32 19.60 33.63 5.09
C LEU A 32 19.25 32.58 6.15
N LEU A 33 19.06 33.00 7.42
CA LEU A 33 18.60 32.12 8.50
C LEU A 33 17.17 31.64 8.27
N VAL A 34 16.27 32.52 7.81
CA VAL A 34 14.89 32.15 7.44
C VAL A 34 14.90 31.14 6.29
N LEU A 35 15.66 31.40 5.22
CA LEU A 35 15.81 30.46 4.12
C LEU A 35 16.36 29.11 4.58
N ARG A 36 17.30 29.11 5.54
CA ARG A 36 17.90 27.88 6.08
C ARG A 36 16.91 27.11 6.95
N SER A 37 16.04 27.84 7.64
CA SER A 37 14.95 27.27 8.41
C SER A 37 13.92 26.61 7.51
N VAL A 38 13.62 27.18 6.34
CA VAL A 38 12.62 26.65 5.39
C VAL A 38 13.22 25.53 4.53
N TYR A 39 14.29 25.80 3.79
CA TYR A 39 14.84 24.90 2.77
C TYR A 39 15.97 23.99 3.26
N GLY A 40 16.39 24.13 4.53
CA GLY A 40 17.49 23.35 5.09
C GLY A 40 18.86 23.80 4.61
N ARG A 41 19.74 22.83 4.37
CA ARG A 41 21.07 23.12 3.80
C ARG A 41 20.90 23.52 2.33
N TYR A 42 21.47 24.64 1.94
CA TYR A 42 21.51 25.12 0.56
C TYR A 42 22.92 25.65 0.24
N SER A 43 23.28 25.66 -1.03
CA SER A 43 24.47 26.36 -1.51
C SER A 43 24.16 27.82 -1.85
N VAL A 44 25.13 28.72 -1.72
CA VAL A 44 24.95 30.14 -2.08
C VAL A 44 24.61 30.30 -3.57
N ASP A 45 25.04 29.36 -4.42
CA ASP A 45 24.72 29.35 -5.84
C ASP A 45 23.24 28.99 -6.12
N GLU A 46 22.59 28.20 -5.27
CA GLU A 46 21.14 27.92 -5.35
C GLU A 46 20.28 29.14 -4.99
N LEU A 47 20.84 30.15 -4.32
CA LEU A 47 20.13 31.37 -3.95
C LEU A 47 20.16 32.46 -5.03
N LYS A 48 20.94 32.29 -6.10
CA LYS A 48 20.96 33.25 -7.20
C LYS A 48 19.65 33.12 -7.98
N PRO A 49 18.77 34.13 -7.99
CA PRO A 49 17.55 34.05 -8.77
C PRO A 49 17.92 33.95 -10.25
N THR A 50 17.55 32.83 -10.88
CA THR A 50 17.68 32.69 -12.33
C THR A 50 16.47 33.35 -13.02
N VAL A 51 16.62 33.74 -14.28
CA VAL A 51 15.50 34.29 -15.08
C VAL A 51 14.30 33.34 -15.04
N LYS A 52 14.54 32.02 -15.18
CA LYS A 52 13.52 30.98 -15.02
C LYS A 52 12.85 30.97 -13.64
N SER A 53 13.59 31.23 -12.56
CA SER A 53 13.04 31.30 -11.20
C SER A 53 12.08 32.49 -11.03
N ILE A 54 12.40 33.63 -11.65
CA ILE A 54 11.59 34.85 -11.61
C ILE A 54 10.35 34.70 -12.49
N GLU A 55 10.49 34.13 -13.69
CA GLU A 55 9.36 33.79 -14.57
C GLU A 55 8.40 32.80 -13.90
N LYS A 56 8.92 31.75 -13.25
CA LYS A 56 8.12 30.78 -12.49
C LYS A 56 7.34 31.42 -11.34
N PHE A 57 7.90 32.45 -10.71
CA PHE A 57 7.24 33.21 -9.64
C PHE A 57 6.13 34.13 -10.19
N LEU A 58 6.37 34.78 -11.35
CA LEU A 58 5.44 35.74 -11.95
C LEU A 58 4.32 35.11 -12.80
N LEU A 59 4.64 34.05 -13.56
CA LEU A 59 3.77 33.39 -14.53
C LEU A 59 3.22 32.03 -14.02
N GLY A 60 3.69 31.58 -12.85
CA GLY A 60 3.36 30.29 -12.26
C GLY A 60 4.27 29.15 -12.77
N SER A 61 4.11 27.95 -12.19
CA SER A 61 4.87 26.77 -12.60
C SER A 61 4.54 26.35 -14.04
N GLU A 62 5.57 26.13 -14.85
CA GLU A 62 5.46 25.47 -16.15
C GLU A 62 4.94 24.03 -15.98
N PRO A 63 4.19 23.50 -16.96
CA PRO A 63 3.76 22.11 -16.96
C PRO A 63 4.97 21.18 -16.95
N ARG A 64 4.99 20.22 -16.02
CA ARG A 64 6.06 19.21 -15.91
C ARG A 64 5.68 17.87 -16.54
N VAL A 65 4.44 17.75 -16.98
CA VAL A 65 3.84 16.52 -17.53
C VAL A 65 3.46 16.76 -18.99
N ALA A 66 3.85 15.86 -19.86
CA ALA A 66 3.37 15.77 -21.24
C ALA A 66 2.49 14.54 -21.40
N ILE A 67 1.45 14.62 -22.22
CA ILE A 67 0.61 13.49 -22.61
C ILE A 67 0.70 13.35 -24.12
N LEU A 68 1.09 12.18 -24.61
CA LEU A 68 1.06 11.89 -26.04
C LEU A 68 -0.39 11.68 -26.50
N TYR A 69 -0.81 12.44 -27.50
CA TYR A 69 -1.97 12.09 -28.33
C TYR A 69 -1.43 11.38 -29.57
N SER A 70 -1.53 10.05 -29.61
CA SER A 70 -0.99 9.26 -30.72
C SER A 70 -1.98 9.18 -31.87
N SER A 71 -1.71 9.92 -32.93
CA SER A 71 -2.47 9.88 -34.18
C SER A 71 -2.24 8.55 -34.89
N PHE A 72 -1.05 7.97 -34.77
CA PHE A 72 -0.74 6.65 -35.32
C PHE A 72 -1.63 5.56 -34.70
N THR A 73 -1.76 5.57 -33.38
CA THR A 73 -2.68 4.65 -32.69
C THR A 73 -4.12 4.89 -33.10
N LYS A 74 -4.57 6.15 -33.20
CA LYS A 74 -5.91 6.47 -33.65
C LYS A 74 -6.20 5.94 -35.06
N ASN A 75 -5.26 6.09 -35.99
CA ASN A 75 -5.41 5.63 -37.37
C ASN A 75 -5.46 4.10 -37.50
N MET A 76 -4.94 3.37 -36.51
CA MET A 76 -5.01 1.91 -36.44
C MET A 76 -6.38 1.40 -35.91
N MET A 77 -7.13 2.24 -35.21
CA MET A 77 -8.43 1.86 -34.64
C MET A 77 -9.53 1.82 -35.70
N PRO A 78 -10.64 1.09 -35.47
CA PRO A 78 -11.79 1.11 -36.36
C PRO A 78 -12.32 2.53 -36.59
N ASP A 79 -12.84 2.78 -37.79
CA ASP A 79 -13.47 4.06 -38.13
C ASP A 79 -14.52 4.44 -37.07
N GLN A 80 -14.47 5.71 -36.62
CA GLN A 80 -15.34 6.28 -35.57
C GLN A 80 -15.03 5.85 -34.12
N SER A 81 -13.97 5.08 -33.88
CA SER A 81 -13.52 4.80 -32.50
C SER A 81 -13.12 6.09 -31.78
N THR A 82 -13.65 6.27 -30.56
CA THR A 82 -13.27 7.36 -29.63
C THR A 82 -12.26 6.93 -28.57
N TRP A 83 -11.75 5.71 -28.68
CA TRP A 83 -10.96 5.06 -27.63
C TRP A 83 -9.73 5.89 -27.20
N VAL A 84 -8.97 6.44 -28.16
CA VAL A 84 -7.80 7.29 -27.89
C VAL A 84 -8.25 8.59 -27.21
N GLU A 85 -9.30 9.23 -27.70
CA GLU A 85 -9.86 10.44 -27.11
C GLU A 85 -10.34 10.23 -25.67
N ASP A 86 -11.06 9.14 -25.41
CA ASP A 86 -11.62 8.81 -24.10
C ASP A 86 -10.53 8.53 -23.07
N ASN A 87 -9.46 7.83 -23.47
CA ASN A 87 -8.27 7.64 -22.64
C ASN A 87 -7.64 8.99 -22.30
N ILE A 88 -7.41 9.85 -23.31
CA ILE A 88 -6.81 11.17 -23.12
C ILE A 88 -7.66 12.05 -22.19
N VAL A 89 -8.98 12.07 -22.37
CA VAL A 89 -9.91 12.81 -21.51
C VAL A 89 -9.83 12.33 -20.06
N THR A 90 -9.74 11.01 -19.86
CA THR A 90 -9.61 10.43 -18.52
C THR A 90 -8.30 10.83 -17.86
N TRP A 91 -7.18 10.74 -18.56
CA TRP A 91 -5.87 11.20 -18.06
C TRP A 91 -5.88 12.69 -17.69
N LYS A 92 -6.46 13.53 -18.55
CA LYS A 92 -6.63 14.97 -18.27
C LYS A 92 -7.42 15.19 -16.98
N LYS A 93 -8.47 14.40 -16.74
CA LYS A 93 -9.32 14.49 -15.54
C LYS A 93 -8.54 14.13 -14.28
N PHE A 94 -7.84 12.99 -14.27
CA PHE A 94 -7.03 12.58 -13.12
C PHE A 94 -5.89 13.56 -12.82
N LEU A 95 -5.15 14.02 -13.84
CA LEU A 95 -4.08 15.01 -13.64
C LEU A 95 -4.61 16.34 -13.09
N LYS A 96 -5.79 16.80 -13.55
CA LYS A 96 -6.43 18.01 -13.00
C LYS A 96 -6.83 17.85 -11.53
N TYR A 97 -7.40 16.71 -11.13
CA TYR A 97 -7.73 16.46 -9.73
C TYR A 97 -6.50 16.48 -8.83
N GLN A 98 -5.35 16.08 -9.37
CA GLN A 98 -4.06 16.08 -8.70
C GLN A 98 -3.31 17.43 -8.79
N ASN A 99 -3.96 18.49 -9.29
CA ASN A 99 -3.38 19.81 -9.55
C ASN A 99 -2.11 19.78 -10.43
N GLN A 100 -1.98 18.77 -11.30
CA GLN A 100 -0.87 18.63 -12.22
C GLN A 100 -1.19 19.34 -13.54
N LYS A 101 -0.37 20.36 -13.87
CA LYS A 101 -0.41 21.01 -15.18
C LYS A 101 0.23 20.09 -16.22
N TYR A 102 -0.39 20.00 -17.39
CA TYR A 102 0.07 19.14 -18.48
C TYR A 102 -0.04 19.83 -19.84
N VAL A 103 0.71 19.31 -20.82
CA VAL A 103 0.63 19.65 -22.25
C VAL A 103 0.31 18.40 -23.06
N ILE A 104 -0.42 18.56 -24.16
CA ILE A 104 -0.63 17.49 -25.13
C ILE A 104 0.41 17.62 -26.24
N LEU A 105 1.13 16.53 -26.50
CA LEU A 105 2.10 16.43 -27.59
C LEU A 105 1.51 15.59 -28.72
N SER A 106 1.81 15.97 -29.97
CA SER A 106 1.57 15.12 -31.14
C SER A 106 2.70 14.11 -31.34
N ASP A 107 2.51 13.17 -32.26
CA ASP A 107 3.57 12.24 -32.68
C ASP A 107 4.80 13.02 -33.23
N GLU A 108 4.59 14.08 -34.02
CA GLU A 108 5.67 14.95 -34.54
C GLU A 108 6.44 15.67 -33.41
N ASP A 109 5.74 16.13 -32.38
CA ASP A 109 6.38 16.76 -31.21
C ASP A 109 7.32 15.78 -30.49
N LEU A 110 6.91 14.51 -30.39
CA LEU A 110 7.72 13.44 -29.79
C LEU A 110 8.93 13.10 -30.66
N GLU A 111 8.74 12.99 -31.99
CA GLU A 111 9.81 12.73 -32.94
C GLU A 111 10.88 13.82 -32.98
N THR A 112 10.45 15.08 -32.89
CA THR A 112 11.32 16.26 -32.86
C THR A 112 11.97 16.50 -31.49
N GLY A 113 11.51 15.82 -30.44
CA GLY A 113 12.13 15.81 -29.13
C GLY A 113 11.58 16.84 -28.14
N LYS A 114 10.39 17.40 -28.36
CA LYS A 114 9.81 18.39 -27.43
C LYS A 114 9.50 17.82 -26.05
N HIS A 115 9.34 16.50 -25.94
CA HIS A 115 9.14 15.82 -24.66
C HIS A 115 10.33 15.94 -23.70
N PHE A 116 11.55 16.27 -24.18
CA PHE A 116 12.72 16.46 -23.31
C PHE A 116 12.61 17.65 -22.35
N ASP A 117 11.66 18.56 -22.57
CA ASP A 117 11.42 19.71 -21.68
C ASP A 117 10.55 19.37 -20.46
N TYR A 118 10.05 18.14 -20.37
CA TYR A 118 9.15 17.67 -19.32
C TYR A 118 9.83 16.62 -18.44
N ASP A 119 9.32 16.42 -17.23
CA ASP A 119 9.82 15.39 -16.32
C ASP A 119 9.12 14.04 -16.53
N LEU A 120 7.85 14.09 -16.93
CA LEU A 120 7.00 12.92 -17.13
C LEU A 120 6.31 12.95 -18.49
N LEU A 121 6.45 11.87 -19.25
CA LEU A 121 5.70 11.59 -20.47
C LEU A 121 4.66 10.49 -20.20
N VAL A 122 3.39 10.85 -20.30
CA VAL A 122 2.27 9.92 -20.23
C VAL A 122 1.98 9.39 -21.63
N LEU A 123 1.81 8.07 -21.74
CA LEU A 123 1.61 7.33 -22.98
C LEU A 123 0.30 6.53 -22.87
N PRO A 124 -0.88 7.18 -22.99
CA PRO A 124 -2.18 6.52 -22.87
C PRO A 124 -2.43 5.60 -24.05
N GLY A 125 -2.30 4.29 -23.84
CA GLY A 125 -2.66 3.31 -24.84
C GLY A 125 -1.95 3.48 -26.18
N ALA A 126 -0.72 4.01 -26.19
CA ALA A 126 0.03 4.34 -27.41
C ALA A 126 0.56 3.06 -28.12
N LYS A 127 -0.36 2.27 -28.68
CA LYS A 127 -0.06 0.95 -29.27
C LYS A 127 0.79 1.04 -30.53
N SER A 128 0.61 2.09 -31.32
CA SER A 128 1.33 2.33 -32.58
C SER A 128 2.26 3.54 -32.43
N LEU A 129 3.55 3.33 -32.71
CA LEU A 129 4.59 4.36 -32.63
C LEU A 129 5.58 4.22 -33.80
N SER A 130 6.16 5.31 -34.26
CA SER A 130 7.25 5.28 -35.25
C SER A 130 8.58 4.83 -34.61
N ASP A 131 9.53 4.39 -35.45
CA ASP A 131 10.89 4.03 -34.96
C ASP A 131 11.58 5.22 -34.27
N ARG A 132 11.28 6.42 -34.77
CA ARG A 132 11.84 7.66 -34.24
C ARG A 132 11.28 7.95 -32.85
N GLU A 133 9.97 7.80 -32.64
CA GLU A 133 9.34 7.95 -31.32
C GLU A 133 9.91 6.97 -30.31
N ILE A 134 10.07 5.69 -30.68
CA ILE A 134 10.67 4.66 -29.82
C ILE A 134 12.07 5.08 -29.36
N ILE A 135 12.92 5.52 -30.30
CA ILE A 135 14.28 5.99 -29.98
C ILE A 135 14.24 7.21 -29.05
N GLN A 136 13.32 8.14 -29.29
CA GLN A 136 13.20 9.36 -28.50
C GLN A 136 12.70 9.09 -27.07
N ILE A 137 11.77 8.15 -26.89
CA ILE A 137 11.31 7.71 -25.56
C ILE A 137 12.46 7.06 -24.78
N LYS A 138 13.23 6.17 -25.41
CA LYS A 138 14.39 5.53 -24.77
C LYS A 138 15.44 6.57 -24.35
N LYS A 139 15.78 7.51 -25.23
CA LYS A 139 16.68 8.63 -24.91
C LYS A 139 16.17 9.49 -23.75
N PHE A 140 14.85 9.68 -23.66
CA PHE A 140 14.23 10.44 -22.58
C PHE A 140 14.42 9.75 -21.23
N LEU A 141 14.17 8.44 -21.17
CA LEU A 141 14.47 7.61 -20.00
C LEU A 141 15.96 7.62 -19.64
N ASP A 142 16.87 7.46 -20.61
CA ASP A 142 18.31 7.49 -20.37
C ASP A 142 18.80 8.80 -19.75
N ARG A 143 18.16 9.93 -20.12
CA ARG A 143 18.44 11.26 -19.57
C ARG A 143 17.82 11.50 -18.20
N GLY A 144 16.97 10.59 -17.72
CA GLY A 144 16.34 10.68 -16.41
C GLY A 144 14.89 11.14 -16.42
N GLY A 145 14.28 11.27 -17.60
CA GLY A 145 12.83 11.46 -17.74
C GLY A 145 12.06 10.21 -17.30
N SER A 146 10.77 10.36 -17.05
CA SER A 146 9.92 9.29 -16.55
C SER A 146 8.76 9.02 -17.49
N ILE A 147 8.32 7.75 -17.63
CA ILE A 147 7.14 7.41 -18.43
C ILE A 147 6.04 6.76 -17.61
N PHE A 148 4.79 7.09 -17.93
CA PHE A 148 3.62 6.36 -17.46
C PHE A 148 2.87 5.82 -18.66
N ALA A 149 2.95 4.50 -18.88
CA ALA A 149 2.35 3.84 -20.03
C ALA A 149 1.20 2.92 -19.62
N THR A 150 0.22 2.78 -20.51
CA THR A 150 -0.89 1.82 -20.38
C THR A 150 -0.98 0.91 -21.60
N SER A 151 -1.60 -0.27 -21.42
CA SER A 151 -1.89 -1.25 -22.47
C SER A 151 -0.66 -1.67 -23.28
N GLY A 152 -0.88 -2.12 -24.52
CA GLY A 152 0.10 -2.70 -25.45
C GLY A 152 1.01 -1.69 -26.14
N ILE A 153 1.70 -0.82 -25.39
CA ILE A 153 2.53 0.26 -25.93
C ILE A 153 3.57 -0.20 -26.98
N ALA A 154 3.67 0.52 -28.10
CA ALA A 154 4.66 0.26 -29.15
C ALA A 154 4.63 -1.16 -29.75
N SER A 155 3.48 -1.84 -29.71
CA SER A 155 3.28 -3.17 -30.28
C SER A 155 3.04 -3.15 -31.81
N PHE A 156 2.79 -1.96 -32.37
CA PHE A 156 2.63 -1.72 -33.79
C PHE A 156 3.52 -0.57 -34.29
N SER A 157 3.86 -0.59 -35.58
CA SER A 157 4.46 0.56 -36.28
C SER A 157 3.46 1.68 -36.51
N ASP A 158 3.97 2.84 -36.91
CA ASP A 158 3.22 4.03 -37.36
C ASP A 158 2.28 3.74 -38.55
N ASP A 159 2.61 2.75 -39.39
CA ASP A 159 1.75 2.25 -40.47
C ASP A 159 0.86 1.06 -40.06
N GLY A 160 0.78 0.74 -38.76
CA GLY A 160 -0.14 -0.27 -38.21
C GLY A 160 0.29 -1.73 -38.38
N LYS A 161 1.55 -1.99 -38.73
CA LYS A 161 2.09 -3.36 -38.81
C LYS A 161 2.48 -3.86 -37.42
N TRP A 162 2.15 -5.11 -37.13
CA TRP A 162 2.54 -5.78 -35.90
C TRP A 162 4.07 -5.84 -35.75
N ARG A 163 4.57 -5.39 -34.60
CA ARG A 163 6.01 -5.38 -34.25
C ARG A 163 6.38 -6.32 -33.13
N GLY A 164 5.41 -6.91 -32.44
CA GLY A 164 5.69 -7.76 -31.28
C GLY A 164 5.90 -6.96 -29.99
N TRP A 165 6.62 -7.56 -29.05
CA TRP A 165 6.75 -7.08 -27.67
C TRP A 165 8.19 -6.63 -27.31
N ASP A 166 8.98 -6.25 -28.31
CA ASP A 166 10.40 -5.92 -28.12
C ASP A 166 10.57 -4.68 -27.23
N PHE A 167 9.73 -3.66 -27.40
CA PHE A 167 9.75 -2.48 -26.56
C PHE A 167 9.50 -2.81 -25.08
N PHE A 168 8.55 -3.69 -24.79
CA PHE A 168 8.26 -4.16 -23.42
C PHE A 168 9.47 -4.88 -22.82
N SER A 169 10.01 -5.82 -23.59
CA SER A 169 11.14 -6.64 -23.17
C SER A 169 12.35 -5.78 -22.83
N GLU A 170 12.64 -4.79 -23.65
CA GLU A 170 13.80 -3.92 -23.47
C GLU A 170 13.58 -2.85 -22.40
N VAL A 171 12.48 -2.09 -22.48
CA VAL A 171 12.25 -0.91 -21.63
C VAL A 171 11.79 -1.31 -20.24
N PHE A 172 10.88 -2.28 -20.17
CA PHE A 172 10.28 -2.70 -18.91
C PHE A 172 10.91 -3.98 -18.34
N GLY A 173 11.74 -4.71 -19.09
CA GLY A 173 12.36 -5.93 -18.59
C GLY A 173 11.35 -7.02 -18.29
N VAL A 174 10.31 -7.12 -19.12
CA VAL A 174 9.20 -8.07 -18.95
C VAL A 174 8.95 -8.87 -20.22
N LYS A 175 8.39 -10.05 -20.08
CA LYS A 175 7.92 -10.86 -21.20
C LYS A 175 6.40 -10.82 -21.25
N PHE A 176 5.84 -10.62 -22.43
CA PHE A 176 4.40 -10.78 -22.64
C PHE A 176 3.98 -12.22 -22.32
N SER A 177 2.94 -12.37 -21.50
CA SER A 177 2.39 -13.68 -21.14
C SER A 177 1.11 -13.96 -21.92
N LYS A 178 0.09 -13.11 -21.75
CA LYS A 178 -1.22 -13.28 -22.38
C LYS A 178 -2.02 -11.98 -22.37
N GLU A 179 -2.99 -11.90 -23.27
CA GLU A 179 -4.13 -11.00 -23.12
C GLU A 179 -5.13 -11.63 -22.13
N ILE A 180 -5.78 -10.78 -21.35
CA ILE A 180 -6.92 -11.14 -20.53
C ILE A 180 -8.12 -11.21 -21.47
N GLY A 181 -8.66 -12.41 -21.64
CA GLY A 181 -9.77 -12.67 -22.54
C GLY A 181 -11.07 -11.97 -22.13
N ASP A 182 -12.01 -11.95 -23.08
CA ASP A 182 -13.31 -11.24 -22.97
C ASP A 182 -14.41 -12.11 -22.35
N ASP A 183 -14.09 -13.29 -21.79
CA ASP A 183 -15.07 -14.25 -21.29
C ASP A 183 -15.93 -13.68 -20.15
N ASP A 184 -15.33 -12.81 -19.33
CA ASP A 184 -15.99 -12.05 -18.27
C ASP A 184 -15.93 -10.56 -18.57
N PHE A 185 -17.00 -9.81 -18.29
CA PHE A 185 -17.02 -8.34 -18.44
C PHE A 185 -15.97 -7.62 -17.58
N THR A 186 -15.58 -8.24 -16.46
CA THR A 186 -14.51 -7.75 -15.58
C THR A 186 -13.64 -8.86 -15.08
N LYS A 187 -12.36 -8.55 -14.86
CA LYS A 187 -11.42 -9.40 -14.13
C LYS A 187 -10.94 -8.72 -12.84
N ILE A 188 -10.63 -9.54 -11.84
CA ILE A 188 -10.00 -9.09 -10.59
C ILE A 188 -8.50 -8.93 -10.82
N HIS A 189 -7.99 -7.75 -10.47
CA HIS A 189 -6.59 -7.37 -10.53
C HIS A 189 -6.10 -7.04 -9.12
N THR A 190 -5.31 -7.93 -8.53
CA THR A 190 -4.92 -7.84 -7.11
C THR A 190 -3.64 -7.03 -6.95
N LEU A 191 -3.68 -5.99 -6.12
CA LEU A 191 -2.54 -5.14 -5.79
C LEU A 191 -1.79 -5.64 -4.56
N ARG A 192 -0.46 -5.59 -4.59
CA ARG A 192 0.36 -5.81 -3.40
C ARG A 192 0.57 -4.51 -2.60
N GLY A 193 0.67 -4.64 -1.28
CA GLY A 193 1.02 -3.54 -0.38
C GLY A 193 2.52 -3.31 -0.23
N GLY A 194 2.88 -2.33 0.60
CA GLY A 194 4.26 -2.11 1.05
C GLY A 194 5.22 -1.45 0.03
N LEU A 195 4.74 -1.07 -1.15
CA LEU A 195 5.51 -0.36 -2.17
C LEU A 195 5.25 1.15 -2.12
N PRO A 196 6.19 2.00 -2.59
CA PRO A 196 5.95 3.44 -2.70
C PRO A 196 4.71 3.79 -3.52
N ILE A 197 4.50 3.09 -4.64
CA ILE A 197 3.34 3.37 -5.51
C ILE A 197 2.02 2.82 -4.96
N THR A 198 2.06 1.81 -4.08
CA THR A 198 0.87 1.29 -3.37
C THR A 198 0.78 1.80 -1.93
N ALA A 199 1.48 2.90 -1.62
CA ALA A 199 1.46 3.53 -0.30
C ALA A 199 0.03 3.87 0.13
N ASN A 200 -0.35 3.38 1.32
CA ASN A 200 -1.70 3.51 1.89
C ASN A 200 -2.82 2.90 1.02
N VAL A 201 -2.50 1.99 0.08
CA VAL A 201 -3.48 1.09 -0.54
C VAL A 201 -3.42 -0.25 0.22
N PRO A 202 -4.57 -0.83 0.65
CA PRO A 202 -4.55 -2.10 1.37
C PRO A 202 -3.83 -3.20 0.59
N ALA A 203 -3.06 -4.04 1.29
CA ALA A 203 -2.46 -5.21 0.66
C ALA A 203 -3.54 -6.21 0.20
N GLY A 204 -3.32 -6.81 -0.97
CA GLY A 204 -4.28 -7.73 -1.58
C GLY A 204 -5.54 -7.05 -2.11
N TYR A 205 -5.53 -5.73 -2.31
CA TYR A 205 -6.72 -5.00 -2.77
C TYR A 205 -7.09 -5.42 -4.20
N PRO A 206 -8.30 -5.94 -4.45
CA PRO A 206 -8.76 -6.33 -5.77
C PRO A 206 -9.35 -5.12 -6.49
N LEU A 207 -8.67 -4.64 -7.51
CA LEU A 207 -9.27 -3.74 -8.47
C LEU A 207 -10.12 -4.55 -9.46
N ARG A 208 -11.34 -4.12 -9.71
CA ARG A 208 -12.14 -4.67 -10.81
C ARG A 208 -11.81 -3.88 -12.07
N VAL A 209 -11.28 -4.58 -13.06
CA VAL A 209 -10.90 -3.98 -14.34
C VAL A 209 -11.74 -4.63 -15.43
N ALA A 210 -12.35 -3.81 -16.26
CA ALA A 210 -13.09 -4.28 -17.40
C ALA A 210 -12.17 -4.86 -18.47
N THR A 211 -12.65 -5.90 -19.15
CA THR A 211 -11.85 -6.68 -20.10
C THR A 211 -12.01 -6.24 -21.55
N TRP A 212 -12.95 -5.33 -21.86
CA TRP A 212 -13.27 -4.92 -23.24
C TRP A 212 -12.07 -4.35 -24.02
N ASP A 213 -11.05 -3.83 -23.33
CA ASP A 213 -9.82 -3.29 -23.92
C ASP A 213 -8.70 -4.34 -24.07
N LYS A 214 -9.01 -5.61 -23.77
CA LYS A 214 -8.08 -6.74 -23.69
C LYS A 214 -6.84 -6.40 -22.85
N PRO A 215 -6.99 -6.27 -21.52
CA PRO A 215 -5.88 -6.05 -20.62
C PRO A 215 -4.75 -7.06 -20.84
N ILE A 216 -3.53 -6.70 -20.47
CA ILE A 216 -2.34 -7.51 -20.73
C ILE A 216 -1.74 -8.00 -19.41
N ALA A 217 -1.28 -9.24 -19.45
CA ALA A 217 -0.47 -9.88 -18.42
C ALA A 217 0.98 -10.04 -18.91
N VAL A 218 1.93 -9.76 -18.02
CA VAL A 218 3.36 -9.94 -18.28
C VAL A 218 4.05 -10.71 -17.14
N GLU A 219 5.18 -11.31 -17.46
CA GLU A 219 6.12 -11.91 -16.52
C GLU A 219 7.31 -10.95 -16.32
N VAL A 220 7.66 -10.65 -15.08
CA VAL A 220 8.84 -9.81 -14.77
C VAL A 220 10.11 -10.65 -14.83
N LEU A 221 11.08 -10.23 -15.66
CA LEU A 221 12.35 -10.95 -15.86
C LEU A 221 13.57 -10.18 -15.35
N ASP A 222 13.50 -8.84 -15.32
CA ASP A 222 14.64 -7.98 -14.97
C ASP A 222 14.57 -7.49 -13.51
N PRO A 223 15.68 -7.53 -12.74
CA PRO A 223 15.73 -7.04 -11.36
C PRO A 223 15.49 -5.54 -11.19
N ARG A 224 15.59 -4.74 -12.26
CA ARG A 224 15.25 -3.30 -12.25
C ARG A 224 13.75 -3.06 -12.20
N THR A 225 12.96 -4.10 -12.41
CA THR A 225 11.51 -4.05 -12.53
C THR A 225 10.88 -4.75 -11.34
N THR A 226 9.91 -4.08 -10.72
CA THR A 226 9.16 -4.64 -9.59
C THR A 226 7.73 -4.90 -10.02
N GLN A 227 7.28 -6.14 -9.80
CA GLN A 227 5.89 -6.54 -9.94
C GLN A 227 5.03 -5.91 -8.82
N VAL A 228 3.92 -5.31 -9.21
CA VAL A 228 3.00 -4.57 -8.31
C VAL A 228 1.70 -5.32 -8.10
N SER A 229 1.32 -6.17 -9.06
CA SER A 229 0.01 -6.80 -9.06
C SER A 229 0.03 -8.12 -9.81
N PHE A 230 -1.11 -8.82 -9.79
CA PHE A 230 -1.37 -9.98 -10.63
C PHE A 230 -2.85 -10.13 -10.96
N TRP A 231 -3.17 -10.83 -12.06
CA TRP A 231 -4.54 -11.11 -12.50
C TRP A 231 -5.10 -12.44 -12.00
N TYR A 232 -4.24 -13.33 -11.50
CA TYR A 232 -4.63 -14.67 -11.07
C TYR A 232 -5.51 -14.66 -9.81
N ASN A 233 -6.66 -15.34 -9.88
CA ASN A 233 -7.55 -15.52 -8.73
C ASN A 233 -7.49 -16.97 -8.21
N TYR A 234 -6.73 -17.21 -7.14
CA TYR A 234 -6.53 -18.54 -6.56
C TYR A 234 -7.81 -19.26 -6.07
N ARG A 235 -8.94 -18.55 -5.95
CA ARG A 235 -10.22 -19.15 -5.54
C ARG A 235 -11.08 -19.58 -6.71
N LEU A 236 -10.88 -18.99 -7.88
CA LEU A 236 -11.74 -19.18 -9.05
C LEU A 236 -11.01 -19.80 -10.23
N GLU A 237 -9.70 -19.64 -10.31
CA GLU A 237 -8.88 -20.11 -11.42
C GLU A 237 -8.09 -21.37 -11.05
N GLU A 238 -8.11 -22.36 -11.94
CA GLU A 238 -7.27 -23.55 -11.84
C GLU A 238 -5.79 -23.21 -12.08
N GLY A 239 -4.89 -24.05 -11.54
CA GLY A 239 -3.45 -23.94 -11.76
C GLY A 239 -2.64 -23.70 -10.48
N LEU A 240 -1.33 -23.58 -10.64
CA LEU A 240 -0.39 -23.33 -9.55
C LEU A 240 -0.38 -21.85 -9.21
N VAL A 241 -0.58 -21.51 -7.93
CA VAL A 241 -0.69 -20.12 -7.47
C VAL A 241 0.58 -19.32 -7.76
N ARG A 242 1.75 -19.95 -7.58
CA ARG A 242 3.05 -19.31 -7.80
C ARG A 242 3.25 -18.92 -9.27
N GLU A 243 2.92 -19.83 -10.18
CA GLU A 243 3.01 -19.59 -11.62
C GLU A 243 1.97 -18.55 -12.05
N GLY A 244 0.73 -18.70 -11.58
CA GLY A 244 -0.35 -17.76 -11.79
C GLY A 244 0.05 -16.33 -11.40
N ILE A 245 0.64 -16.11 -10.23
CA ILE A 245 1.11 -14.79 -9.81
C ILE A 245 2.28 -14.31 -10.67
N LYS A 246 3.27 -15.17 -10.90
CA LYS A 246 4.51 -14.82 -11.61
C LYS A 246 4.25 -14.37 -13.05
N GLU A 247 3.36 -15.06 -13.75
CA GLU A 247 3.11 -14.86 -15.18
C GLU A 247 1.98 -13.87 -15.47
N SER A 248 1.28 -13.38 -14.44
CA SER A 248 0.09 -12.56 -14.62
C SER A 248 0.20 -11.13 -14.09
N SER A 249 1.38 -10.52 -14.09
CA SER A 249 1.51 -9.13 -13.69
C SER A 249 0.68 -8.21 -14.58
N GLY A 250 -0.19 -7.40 -13.99
CA GLY A 250 -0.95 -6.35 -14.68
C GLY A 250 -0.42 -4.95 -14.44
N MET A 251 0.59 -4.80 -13.57
CA MET A 251 1.19 -3.52 -13.23
C MET A 251 2.62 -3.72 -12.72
N ILE A 252 3.51 -2.87 -13.21
CA ILE A 252 4.94 -2.87 -12.85
C ILE A 252 5.45 -1.45 -12.72
N TYR A 253 6.57 -1.30 -12.02
CA TYR A 253 7.35 -0.07 -12.03
C TYR A 253 8.83 -0.38 -11.91
N GLY A 254 9.68 0.52 -12.38
CA GLY A 254 11.12 0.28 -12.41
C GLY A 254 11.91 1.39 -13.07
N THR A 255 13.17 1.10 -13.38
CA THR A 255 14.09 2.07 -13.99
C THR A 255 14.67 1.58 -15.30
N TYR A 256 14.75 2.49 -16.27
CA TYR A 256 15.49 2.32 -17.51
C TYR A 256 16.47 3.48 -17.66
N GLY A 257 17.77 3.17 -17.82
CA GLY A 257 18.82 4.17 -17.74
C GLY A 257 18.77 4.92 -16.41
N LYS A 258 18.63 6.25 -16.46
CA LYS A 258 18.46 7.11 -15.26
C LYS A 258 16.99 7.42 -14.96
N GLY A 259 16.08 6.99 -15.84
CA GLY A 259 14.67 7.31 -15.84
C GLY A 259 13.85 6.29 -15.05
N ARG A 260 12.56 6.58 -14.93
CA ARG A 260 11.58 5.74 -14.23
C ARG A 260 10.43 5.39 -15.14
N PHE A 261 9.83 4.23 -14.93
CA PHE A 261 8.60 3.87 -15.60
C PHE A 261 7.59 3.29 -14.63
N VAL A 262 6.32 3.55 -14.91
CA VAL A 262 5.18 2.77 -14.44
C VAL A 262 4.46 2.29 -15.68
N TRP A 263 4.10 1.01 -15.70
CA TRP A 263 3.26 0.44 -16.73
C TRP A 263 2.07 -0.27 -16.10
N MET A 264 0.88 -0.05 -16.69
CA MET A 264 -0.35 -0.77 -16.38
C MET A 264 -0.81 -1.51 -17.62
N GLY A 265 -1.07 -2.80 -17.52
CA GLY A 265 -1.59 -3.63 -18.61
C GLY A 265 -3.03 -3.33 -19.01
N PHE A 266 -3.66 -2.32 -18.41
CA PHE A 266 -5.03 -1.90 -18.66
C PHE A 266 -5.08 -0.37 -18.75
N GLU A 267 -6.15 0.15 -19.36
CA GLU A 267 -6.40 1.59 -19.36
C GLU A 267 -7.02 2.05 -18.04
N ILE A 268 -6.71 3.28 -17.62
CA ILE A 268 -7.19 3.81 -16.34
C ILE A 268 -8.71 4.05 -16.30
N ASN A 269 -9.37 4.14 -17.46
CA ASN A 269 -10.82 4.24 -17.59
C ASN A 269 -11.52 2.86 -17.55
N SER A 270 -10.77 1.75 -17.67
CA SER A 270 -11.32 0.39 -17.54
C SER A 270 -11.51 -0.01 -16.07
N VAL A 271 -11.04 0.79 -15.10
CA VAL A 271 -11.28 0.54 -13.67
C VAL A 271 -12.73 0.87 -13.34
N ILE A 272 -13.48 -0.14 -12.89
CA ILE A 272 -14.88 0.00 -12.50
C ILE A 272 -15.05 -0.47 -11.05
N GLY A 273 -15.99 0.13 -10.33
CA GLY A 273 -16.18 -0.23 -8.93
C GLY A 273 -17.17 0.67 -8.21
N ILE A 274 -17.19 0.52 -6.89
CA ILE A 274 -17.93 1.38 -5.97
C ILE A 274 -17.05 2.58 -5.55
N HIS A 275 -17.61 3.51 -4.77
CA HIS A 275 -16.91 4.72 -4.33
C HIS A 275 -15.53 4.43 -3.70
N GLU A 276 -15.43 3.40 -2.86
CA GLU A 276 -14.18 3.00 -2.19
C GLU A 276 -13.09 2.59 -3.19
N ASP A 277 -13.44 1.88 -4.27
CA ASP A 277 -12.50 1.48 -5.32
C ASP A 277 -11.86 2.71 -6.00
N TYR A 278 -12.65 3.74 -6.29
CA TYR A 278 -12.14 4.96 -6.89
C TYR A 278 -11.24 5.75 -5.94
N VAL A 279 -11.49 5.72 -4.62
CA VAL A 279 -10.64 6.37 -3.63
C VAL A 279 -9.26 5.72 -3.60
N TYR A 280 -9.18 4.38 -3.56
CA TYR A 280 -7.90 3.70 -3.57
C TYR A 280 -7.21 3.75 -4.93
N PHE A 281 -7.96 3.75 -6.04
CA PHE A 281 -7.40 3.93 -7.37
C PHE A 281 -6.82 5.34 -7.57
N ASP A 282 -7.51 6.40 -7.12
CA ASP A 282 -6.95 7.76 -7.15
C ASP A 282 -5.66 7.86 -6.32
N ARG A 283 -5.63 7.21 -5.15
CA ARG A 283 -4.42 7.12 -4.32
C ARG A 283 -3.28 6.39 -5.03
N LEU A 284 -3.56 5.25 -5.67
CA LEU A 284 -2.59 4.50 -6.49
C LEU A 284 -2.04 5.38 -7.61
N PHE A 285 -2.93 6.05 -8.35
CA PHE A 285 -2.57 6.95 -9.45
C PHE A 285 -1.69 8.11 -8.95
N HIS A 286 -2.08 8.77 -7.86
CA HIS A 286 -1.31 9.84 -7.23
C HIS A 286 0.09 9.39 -6.86
N ASN A 287 0.22 8.23 -6.19
CA ASN A 287 1.52 7.70 -5.79
C ASN A 287 2.39 7.35 -7.01
N CYS A 288 1.80 6.83 -8.10
CA CYS A 288 2.53 6.60 -9.35
C CYS A 288 3.10 7.90 -9.91
N ILE A 289 2.30 8.97 -9.96
CA ILE A 289 2.75 10.29 -10.41
C ILE A 289 3.86 10.81 -9.49
N LYS A 290 3.67 10.82 -8.17
CA LYS A 290 4.71 11.29 -7.23
C LYS A 290 6.01 10.52 -7.40
N TRP A 291 5.94 9.20 -7.52
CA TRP A 291 7.12 8.36 -7.70
C TRP A 291 7.82 8.63 -9.03
N LEU A 292 7.07 8.78 -10.13
CA LEU A 292 7.64 9.15 -11.44
C LEU A 292 8.26 10.55 -11.44
N MET A 293 7.65 11.48 -10.70
CA MET A 293 8.12 12.86 -10.52
C MET A 293 9.23 13.00 -9.48
N LYS A 294 9.68 11.88 -8.90
CA LYS A 294 10.74 11.79 -7.88
C LYS A 294 10.43 12.56 -6.59
N GLU A 295 9.15 12.65 -6.25
CA GLU A 295 8.68 13.28 -5.03
C GLU A 295 8.63 12.27 -3.86
N PRO A 296 8.92 12.70 -2.62
CA PRO A 296 8.96 11.82 -1.47
C PRO A 296 7.58 11.22 -1.14
N ILE A 297 7.57 9.96 -0.73
CA ILE A 297 6.34 9.23 -0.34
C ILE A 297 6.58 8.61 1.04
N ALA A 298 5.61 8.72 1.94
CA ALA A 298 5.66 8.04 3.24
C ALA A 298 4.35 7.32 3.55
N PHE A 299 4.46 6.21 4.26
CA PHE A 299 3.33 5.41 4.72
C PHE A 299 3.67 4.61 5.98
N VAL A 300 2.64 4.25 6.74
CA VAL A 300 2.79 3.35 7.89
C VAL A 300 2.89 1.92 7.38
N LYS A 301 3.90 1.17 7.83
CA LYS A 301 3.99 -0.26 7.51
C LYS A 301 2.75 -1.01 8.01
N ASP A 302 2.28 -2.00 7.26
CA ASP A 302 1.16 -2.85 7.67
C ASP A 302 1.52 -3.75 8.86
N TRP A 303 2.80 -4.05 9.05
CA TRP A 303 3.31 -4.91 10.11
C TRP A 303 4.47 -4.27 10.88
N PRO A 304 4.73 -4.71 12.14
CA PRO A 304 5.88 -4.26 12.92
C PRO A 304 7.22 -4.39 12.19
N SER A 305 8.25 -3.73 12.73
CA SER A 305 9.60 -3.78 12.16
C SER A 305 10.11 -5.23 12.08
N GLY A 306 10.79 -5.58 10.99
CA GLY A 306 11.32 -6.93 10.75
C GLY A 306 10.37 -7.90 10.03
N TYR A 307 9.09 -7.55 9.89
CA TYR A 307 8.09 -8.41 9.24
C TYR A 307 7.55 -7.79 7.93
N SER A 308 7.27 -8.64 6.95
CA SER A 308 6.67 -8.28 5.65
C SER A 308 5.23 -8.77 5.48
N ALA A 309 4.82 -9.71 6.33
CA ALA A 309 3.48 -10.28 6.40
C ALA A 309 3.20 -10.71 7.85
N ALA A 310 1.94 -10.98 8.18
CA ALA A 310 1.54 -11.52 9.48
C ALA A 310 0.75 -12.82 9.32
N ALA A 311 0.64 -13.60 10.39
CA ALA A 311 -0.14 -14.82 10.39
C ALA A 311 -0.90 -15.01 11.71
N ILE A 312 -2.11 -15.54 11.62
CA ILE A 312 -2.85 -16.07 12.77
C ILE A 312 -3.17 -17.55 12.53
N ILE A 313 -3.09 -18.33 13.60
CA ILE A 313 -3.61 -19.71 13.63
C ILE A 313 -4.95 -19.65 14.35
N SER A 314 -6.01 -20.06 13.66
CA SER A 314 -7.38 -19.86 14.12
C SER A 314 -8.20 -21.16 14.12
N PRO A 315 -8.02 -22.04 15.13
CA PRO A 315 -8.83 -23.24 15.25
C PRO A 315 -10.28 -22.89 15.61
N SER A 316 -11.23 -23.46 14.87
CA SER A 316 -12.67 -23.36 15.17
C SER A 316 -13.12 -24.65 15.85
N ILE A 317 -13.52 -24.55 17.12
CA ILE A 317 -13.80 -25.70 17.97
C ILE A 317 -15.32 -25.91 18.07
N SER A 318 -15.77 -26.99 17.44
CA SER A 318 -17.13 -27.53 17.53
C SER A 318 -17.06 -29.01 17.89
N ASP A 319 -17.10 -29.89 16.90
CA ASP A 319 -17.11 -31.36 17.06
C ASP A 319 -15.70 -31.93 17.17
N ASN A 320 -15.57 -33.19 17.59
CA ASN A 320 -14.28 -33.91 17.72
C ASN A 320 -13.19 -33.12 18.47
N ALA A 321 -13.60 -32.25 19.39
CA ALA A 321 -12.75 -31.26 20.02
C ALA A 321 -11.56 -31.85 20.80
N GLN A 322 -11.53 -33.14 21.11
CA GLN A 322 -10.35 -33.76 21.73
C GLN A 322 -9.11 -33.70 20.85
N ASN A 323 -9.27 -33.72 19.52
CA ASN A 323 -8.16 -33.62 18.57
C ASN A 323 -7.41 -32.29 18.68
N ILE A 324 -8.02 -31.23 19.22
CA ILE A 324 -7.32 -29.95 19.46
C ILE A 324 -6.10 -30.12 20.36
N ARG A 325 -6.06 -31.18 21.18
CA ARG A 325 -4.93 -31.50 22.05
C ARG A 325 -3.64 -31.76 21.27
N ASN A 326 -3.74 -32.21 20.03
CA ASN A 326 -2.60 -32.46 19.16
C ASN A 326 -1.89 -31.16 18.73
N LEU A 327 -2.60 -30.03 18.75
CA LEU A 327 -2.03 -28.72 18.40
C LEU A 327 -1.15 -28.12 19.51
N PHE A 328 -1.44 -28.40 20.78
CA PHE A 328 -0.74 -27.76 21.90
C PHE A 328 0.77 -28.02 21.98
N PRO A 329 1.28 -29.24 21.71
CA PRO A 329 2.71 -29.49 21.64
C PRO A 329 3.40 -28.59 20.61
N ILE A 330 2.78 -28.38 19.44
CA ILE A 330 3.30 -27.49 18.40
C ILE A 330 3.33 -26.06 18.94
N LEU A 331 2.21 -25.51 19.40
CA LEU A 331 2.17 -24.12 19.92
C LEU A 331 3.24 -23.88 21.01
N THR A 332 3.48 -24.88 21.86
CA THR A 332 4.47 -24.82 22.94
C THR A 332 5.91 -24.89 22.43
N SER A 333 6.25 -25.86 21.57
CA SER A 333 7.61 -25.99 21.01
C SER A 333 7.99 -24.75 20.19
N GLU A 334 7.00 -24.26 19.45
CA GLU A 334 7.09 -23.15 18.53
C GLU A 334 6.96 -21.78 19.22
N LYS A 335 6.64 -21.75 20.52
CA LYS A 335 6.45 -20.54 21.34
C LYS A 335 5.49 -19.52 20.71
N ILE A 336 4.40 -20.01 20.14
CA ILE A 336 3.36 -19.18 19.51
C ILE A 336 2.03 -19.35 20.23
N LYS A 337 1.13 -18.40 20.01
CA LYS A 337 -0.24 -18.43 20.50
C LYS A 337 -1.20 -18.52 19.32
N ALA A 338 -2.38 -19.10 19.55
CA ALA A 338 -3.47 -19.16 18.57
C ALA A 338 -4.67 -18.32 19.02
N THR A 339 -5.61 -18.09 18.10
CA THR A 339 -6.94 -17.53 18.40
C THR A 339 -7.98 -18.62 18.25
N PHE A 340 -8.50 -19.13 19.36
CA PHE A 340 -9.46 -20.22 19.36
C PHE A 340 -10.90 -19.68 19.29
N PHE A 341 -11.64 -20.04 18.24
CA PHE A 341 -13.05 -19.72 18.12
C PHE A 341 -13.88 -20.87 18.68
N ILE A 342 -14.63 -20.64 19.75
CA ILE A 342 -15.32 -21.70 20.51
C ILE A 342 -16.81 -21.44 20.56
N GLN A 343 -17.62 -22.46 20.25
CA GLN A 343 -19.06 -22.38 20.39
C GLN A 343 -19.47 -22.30 21.88
N PRO A 344 -20.35 -21.37 22.29
CA PRO A 344 -20.76 -21.21 23.69
C PRO A 344 -21.37 -22.47 24.32
N ASP A 345 -22.25 -23.17 23.58
CA ASP A 345 -22.89 -24.40 24.07
C ASP A 345 -21.89 -25.52 24.29
N PHE A 346 -20.92 -25.65 23.38
CA PHE A 346 -19.79 -26.57 23.54
C PHE A 346 -18.98 -26.22 24.79
N ALA A 347 -18.67 -24.93 24.97
CA ALA A 347 -17.87 -24.46 26.09
C ALA A 347 -18.54 -24.70 27.45
N ALA A 348 -19.86 -24.49 27.54
CA ALA A 348 -20.64 -24.75 28.75
C ALA A 348 -20.58 -26.23 29.18
N ASN A 349 -20.53 -27.15 28.21
CA ASN A 349 -20.44 -28.59 28.46
C ASN A 349 -19.00 -29.10 28.66
N HIS A 350 -17.98 -28.33 28.25
CA HIS A 350 -16.56 -28.72 28.27
C HIS A 350 -15.67 -27.69 28.98
N THR A 351 -16.13 -27.18 30.13
CA THR A 351 -15.48 -26.06 30.84
C THR A 351 -14.01 -26.29 31.15
N ASP A 352 -13.61 -27.50 31.55
CA ASP A 352 -12.22 -27.83 31.86
C ASP A 352 -11.32 -27.80 30.62
N LEU A 353 -11.83 -28.29 29.48
CA LEU A 353 -11.11 -28.24 28.22
C LEU A 353 -10.94 -26.80 27.75
N VAL A 354 -11.98 -25.97 27.82
CA VAL A 354 -11.91 -24.55 27.43
C VAL A 354 -10.97 -23.75 28.34
N LYS A 355 -11.01 -23.99 29.66
CA LYS A 355 -10.01 -23.43 30.59
C LYS A 355 -8.60 -23.84 30.21
N TYR A 356 -8.40 -25.09 29.81
CA TYR A 356 -7.10 -25.59 29.37
C TYR A 356 -6.65 -24.92 28.05
N ILE A 357 -7.52 -24.85 27.04
CA ILE A 357 -7.27 -24.17 25.76
C ILE A 357 -6.83 -22.72 25.99
N SER A 358 -7.46 -22.02 26.93
CA SER A 358 -7.15 -20.61 27.21
C SER A 358 -5.69 -20.36 27.61
N LYS A 359 -4.94 -21.39 28.04
CA LYS A 359 -3.51 -21.26 28.36
C LYS A 359 -2.63 -21.10 27.11
N PHE A 360 -3.13 -21.48 25.93
CA PHE A 360 -2.37 -21.51 24.67
C PHE A 360 -2.68 -20.35 23.72
N GLY A 361 -3.56 -19.43 24.12
CA GLY A 361 -3.90 -18.31 23.25
C GLY A 361 -5.11 -17.49 23.68
N GLU A 362 -5.62 -16.77 22.69
CA GLU A 362 -6.83 -15.97 22.75
C GLU A 362 -8.06 -16.88 22.63
N ILE A 363 -9.13 -16.53 23.35
CA ILE A 363 -10.45 -17.18 23.24
C ILE A 363 -11.43 -16.18 22.62
N SER A 364 -12.08 -16.61 21.55
CA SER A 364 -13.04 -15.83 20.77
C SER A 364 -14.31 -16.65 20.54
N SER A 365 -15.43 -15.97 20.31
CA SER A 365 -16.74 -16.63 20.21
C SER A 365 -16.99 -17.18 18.79
N LEU A 366 -17.40 -18.43 18.66
CA LEU A 366 -17.99 -18.96 17.41
C LEU A 366 -19.52 -18.88 17.55
N VAL A 367 -20.19 -18.00 16.79
CA VAL A 367 -21.58 -17.59 17.06
C VAL A 367 -22.48 -17.82 15.85
N ASP A 368 -23.55 -18.58 16.06
CA ASP A 368 -24.65 -18.69 15.10
C ASP A 368 -25.54 -17.44 15.17
N ILE A 369 -25.26 -16.44 14.33
CA ILE A 369 -26.08 -15.24 14.20
C ILE A 369 -27.27 -15.43 13.24
N GLY A 370 -27.62 -16.68 12.92
CA GLY A 370 -28.27 -17.04 11.66
C GLY A 370 -27.20 -17.24 10.60
N TYR A 371 -27.52 -17.90 9.50
CA TYR A 371 -26.52 -18.16 8.47
C TYR A 371 -27.07 -17.92 7.07
N LEU A 372 -26.12 -17.71 6.16
CA LEU A 372 -26.28 -17.79 4.73
C LEU A 372 -25.24 -18.83 4.28
N SER A 373 -25.63 -19.77 3.43
CA SER A 373 -24.71 -20.76 2.87
C SER A 373 -23.81 -20.18 1.77
N SER A 374 -24.26 -19.09 1.14
CA SER A 374 -23.50 -18.31 0.17
C SER A 374 -24.08 -16.89 0.08
N VAL A 375 -23.37 -15.98 -0.59
CA VAL A 375 -23.85 -14.62 -0.87
C VAL A 375 -25.15 -14.57 -1.68
N ASN A 376 -25.48 -15.65 -2.38
CA ASN A 376 -26.70 -15.79 -3.20
C ASN A 376 -27.76 -16.67 -2.54
N ASP A 377 -27.60 -17.02 -1.25
CA ASP A 377 -28.56 -17.84 -0.53
C ASP A 377 -29.87 -17.07 -0.30
N THR A 378 -30.97 -17.61 -0.82
CA THR A 378 -32.32 -17.05 -0.71
C THR A 378 -33.20 -17.81 0.28
N VAL A 379 -32.71 -18.93 0.82
CA VAL A 379 -33.46 -19.83 1.71
C VAL A 379 -33.12 -19.52 3.16
N ASN A 380 -31.84 -19.43 3.48
CA ASN A 380 -31.39 -19.09 4.82
C ASN A 380 -31.35 -17.57 5.01
N ARG A 381 -31.35 -17.15 6.27
CA ARG A 381 -31.32 -15.73 6.62
C ARG A 381 -30.55 -15.51 7.91
N LEU A 382 -29.88 -14.37 7.98
CA LEU A 382 -29.35 -13.85 9.23
C LEU A 382 -30.52 -13.45 10.16
N ASN A 383 -30.31 -13.60 11.47
CA ASN A 383 -31.32 -13.21 12.45
C ASN A 383 -31.47 -11.69 12.49
N ASN A 384 -32.56 -11.19 13.09
CA ASN A 384 -32.71 -9.76 13.32
C ASN A 384 -31.71 -9.25 14.39
N TYR A 385 -31.56 -7.93 14.48
CA TYR A 385 -30.64 -7.25 15.38
C TYR A 385 -30.74 -7.72 16.84
N ASP A 386 -31.94 -7.77 17.44
CA ASP A 386 -32.11 -8.10 18.87
C ASP A 386 -31.67 -9.54 19.17
N VAL A 387 -32.00 -10.47 18.28
CA VAL A 387 -31.58 -11.87 18.41
C VAL A 387 -30.06 -11.99 18.25
N GLN A 388 -29.46 -11.31 17.27
CA GLN A 388 -28.01 -11.30 17.10
C GLN A 388 -27.30 -10.70 18.33
N LEU A 389 -27.76 -9.56 18.85
CA LEU A 389 -27.20 -8.90 20.03
C LEU A 389 -27.23 -9.82 21.25
N LYS A 390 -28.38 -10.48 21.48
CA LYS A 390 -28.53 -11.43 22.58
C LYS A 390 -27.54 -12.59 22.45
N LYS A 391 -27.49 -13.24 21.28
CA LYS A 391 -26.58 -14.37 21.04
C LYS A 391 -25.10 -13.98 21.20
N LEU A 392 -24.71 -12.82 20.68
CA LEU A 392 -23.34 -12.30 20.78
C LEU A 392 -22.97 -11.96 22.24
N SER A 393 -23.88 -11.33 22.99
CA SER A 393 -23.68 -10.98 24.39
C SER A 393 -23.59 -12.23 25.28
N ASP A 394 -24.51 -13.18 25.10
CA ASP A 394 -24.54 -14.44 25.84
C ASP A 394 -23.26 -15.25 25.59
N ALA A 395 -22.84 -15.35 24.31
CA ALA A 395 -21.61 -16.03 23.92
C ALA A 395 -20.39 -15.46 24.65
N ARG A 396 -20.27 -14.13 24.67
CA ARG A 396 -19.18 -13.42 25.37
C ARG A 396 -19.20 -13.77 26.85
N GLN A 397 -20.33 -13.55 27.52
CA GLN A 397 -20.46 -13.77 28.97
C GLN A 397 -20.15 -15.21 29.39
N ILE A 398 -20.61 -16.20 28.62
CA ILE A 398 -20.35 -17.62 28.89
C ILE A 398 -18.84 -17.90 28.85
N LEU A 399 -18.17 -17.48 27.78
CA LEU A 399 -16.74 -17.72 27.61
C LEU A 399 -15.89 -16.95 28.62
N GLU A 400 -16.23 -15.69 28.91
CA GLU A 400 -15.56 -14.88 29.94
C GLU A 400 -15.72 -15.52 31.32
N LYS A 401 -16.90 -16.03 31.66
CA LYS A 401 -17.15 -16.73 32.94
C LYS A 401 -16.32 -18.01 33.07
N ILE A 402 -16.16 -18.77 31.99
CA ILE A 402 -15.38 -20.02 32.01
C ILE A 402 -13.88 -19.74 32.10
N THR A 403 -13.39 -18.80 31.30
CA THR A 403 -11.95 -18.57 31.08
C THR A 403 -11.35 -17.51 32.01
N GLN A 404 -12.19 -16.65 32.60
CA GLN A 404 -11.78 -15.46 33.36
C GLN A 404 -10.90 -14.51 32.53
N LYS A 405 -11.10 -14.49 31.22
CA LYS A 405 -10.43 -13.60 30.26
C LYS A 405 -11.48 -12.84 29.45
N THR A 406 -11.16 -11.62 29.06
CA THR A 406 -12.00 -10.83 28.15
C THR A 406 -12.06 -11.47 26.77
N VAL A 407 -13.26 -11.49 26.19
CA VAL A 407 -13.51 -12.00 24.83
C VAL A 407 -13.80 -10.83 23.91
N THR A 408 -12.87 -10.54 23.01
CA THR A 408 -12.91 -9.33 22.15
C THR A 408 -13.25 -9.63 20.69
N GLY A 409 -13.28 -10.90 20.29
CA GLY A 409 -13.53 -11.33 18.92
C GLY A 409 -14.63 -12.36 18.76
N PHE A 410 -15.24 -12.39 17.58
CA PHE A 410 -16.13 -13.48 17.19
C PHE A 410 -15.97 -13.91 15.73
N LEU A 411 -16.48 -15.09 15.41
CA LEU A 411 -16.62 -15.64 14.07
C LEU A 411 -18.09 -16.02 13.87
N PRO A 412 -18.81 -15.41 12.92
CA PRO A 412 -20.12 -15.89 12.49
C PRO A 412 -20.02 -17.31 11.94
N TYR A 413 -21.06 -18.13 12.15
CA TYR A 413 -21.19 -19.40 11.43
C TYR A 413 -21.19 -19.14 9.91
N TYR A 414 -20.39 -19.90 9.17
CA TYR A 414 -20.14 -19.71 7.73
C TYR A 414 -19.55 -18.33 7.35
N GLY A 415 -19.19 -17.51 8.34
CA GLY A 415 -18.45 -16.26 8.18
C GLY A 415 -19.19 -15.12 7.48
N LEU A 416 -20.46 -15.26 7.09
CA LEU A 416 -21.25 -14.18 6.47
C LEU A 416 -21.90 -13.27 7.52
N PHE A 417 -22.05 -11.98 7.21
CA PHE A 417 -22.54 -10.95 8.13
C PHE A 417 -23.30 -9.81 7.40
N ASP A 418 -24.07 -9.03 8.15
CA ASP A 418 -24.79 -7.84 7.68
C ASP A 418 -24.57 -6.61 8.61
N ASP A 419 -25.25 -5.49 8.31
CA ASP A 419 -25.15 -4.29 9.15
C ASP A 419 -25.76 -4.50 10.56
N ASN A 420 -26.75 -5.38 10.70
CA ASN A 420 -27.24 -5.78 12.03
C ASN A 420 -26.15 -6.46 12.83
N THR A 421 -25.36 -7.33 12.19
CA THR A 421 -24.23 -8.03 12.79
C THR A 421 -23.20 -7.05 13.32
N ILE A 422 -22.81 -6.07 12.50
CA ILE A 422 -21.84 -5.03 12.89
C ILE A 422 -22.35 -4.27 14.12
N ARG A 423 -23.59 -3.79 14.09
CA ARG A 423 -24.17 -3.02 15.20
C ARG A 423 -24.33 -3.85 16.46
N ALA A 424 -24.81 -5.09 16.32
CA ALA A 424 -24.97 -6.01 17.43
C ALA A 424 -23.63 -6.38 18.08
N ALA A 425 -22.58 -6.57 17.27
CA ALA A 425 -21.23 -6.84 17.76
C ALA A 425 -20.63 -5.68 18.53
N ILE A 426 -20.75 -4.44 18.03
CA ILE A 426 -20.31 -3.23 18.73
C ILE A 426 -21.04 -3.12 20.09
N ASN A 427 -22.37 -3.27 20.10
CA ASN A 427 -23.17 -3.15 21.32
C ASN A 427 -22.96 -4.32 22.31
N ALA A 428 -22.56 -5.50 21.81
CA ALA A 428 -22.08 -6.61 22.63
C ALA A 428 -20.63 -6.44 23.09
N GLY A 429 -19.95 -5.36 22.69
CA GLY A 429 -18.58 -5.00 23.08
C GLY A 429 -17.49 -5.86 22.46
N TYR A 430 -17.68 -6.30 21.21
CA TYR A 430 -16.63 -6.91 20.41
C TYR A 430 -15.79 -5.85 19.68
N ASN A 431 -14.50 -6.14 19.54
CA ASN A 431 -13.51 -5.29 18.87
C ASN A 431 -13.25 -5.70 17.42
N TYR A 432 -13.47 -6.97 17.10
CA TYR A 432 -13.28 -7.49 15.76
C TYR A 432 -14.14 -8.72 15.48
N PHE A 433 -14.21 -9.09 14.20
CA PHE A 433 -14.72 -10.38 13.78
C PHE A 433 -13.89 -10.99 12.65
N LEU A 434 -13.90 -12.32 12.57
CA LEU A 434 -13.34 -13.06 11.45
C LEU A 434 -14.47 -13.40 10.47
N THR A 435 -14.24 -13.23 9.16
CA THR A 435 -15.23 -13.50 8.11
C THR A 435 -14.66 -14.40 7.03
N ASP A 436 -15.51 -15.31 6.52
CA ASP A 436 -15.23 -16.15 5.35
C ASP A 436 -15.75 -15.50 4.05
N SER A 437 -16.39 -14.33 4.16
CA SER A 437 -16.83 -13.56 2.99
C SER A 437 -15.64 -13.22 2.10
N LEU A 438 -15.86 -13.23 0.79
CA LEU A 438 -14.91 -12.63 -0.16
C LEU A 438 -14.78 -11.14 0.19
N THR A 439 -13.65 -10.74 0.77
CA THR A 439 -13.37 -9.33 0.99
C THR A 439 -12.39 -8.79 -0.04
N ASP A 440 -12.35 -7.47 -0.06
CA ASP A 440 -11.59 -6.59 -0.92
C ASP A 440 -10.13 -6.38 -0.49
N ARG A 441 -9.49 -7.34 0.21
CA ARG A 441 -8.11 -7.21 0.73
C ARG A 441 -7.64 -8.45 1.49
N THR A 442 -6.33 -8.55 1.70
CA THR A 442 -5.69 -9.55 2.59
C THR A 442 -5.16 -8.97 3.90
N VAL A 443 -5.63 -7.78 4.27
CA VAL A 443 -5.36 -7.12 5.56
C VAL A 443 -6.66 -6.81 6.29
N PRO A 444 -6.65 -6.62 7.62
CA PRO A 444 -7.83 -6.16 8.34
C PRO A 444 -8.45 -4.88 7.76
N ARG A 445 -9.77 -4.77 7.87
CA ARG A 445 -10.54 -3.57 7.50
C ARG A 445 -11.17 -2.96 8.74
N THR A 446 -10.88 -1.68 8.99
CA THR A 446 -11.58 -0.91 10.01
C THR A 446 -12.96 -0.46 9.49
N ILE A 447 -14.02 -0.83 10.21
CA ILE A 447 -15.39 -0.39 9.96
C ILE A 447 -15.74 0.65 11.02
N ILE A 448 -16.06 1.87 10.57
CA ILE A 448 -16.41 3.00 11.43
C ILE A 448 -17.94 3.14 11.48
N ARG A 449 -18.50 3.29 12.69
CA ARG A 449 -19.92 3.53 12.97
C ARG A 449 -20.06 4.60 14.04
N GLY A 450 -20.19 5.87 13.61
CA GLY A 450 -20.11 7.00 14.55
C GLY A 450 -18.71 7.07 15.17
N GLU A 451 -18.65 7.03 16.50
CA GLU A 451 -17.39 7.00 17.26
C GLU A 451 -16.80 5.57 17.40
N ASP A 452 -17.60 4.54 17.12
CA ASP A 452 -17.21 3.15 17.30
C ASP A 452 -16.42 2.60 16.10
N ARG A 453 -15.47 1.72 16.41
CA ARG A 453 -14.63 1.03 15.42
C ARG A 453 -14.56 -0.46 15.71
N ILE A 454 -14.93 -1.26 14.71
CA ILE A 454 -14.79 -2.71 14.72
C ILE A 454 -13.96 -3.14 13.51
N LEU A 455 -13.05 -4.10 13.72
CA LEU A 455 -12.21 -4.62 12.63
C LEU A 455 -12.81 -5.90 12.04
N SER A 456 -12.82 -5.98 10.72
CA SER A 456 -13.08 -7.22 9.99
C SER A 456 -11.76 -7.85 9.57
N ILE A 457 -11.56 -9.12 9.92
CA ILE A 457 -10.43 -9.95 9.50
C ILE A 457 -10.96 -11.01 8.55
N THR A 458 -10.43 -11.04 7.33
CA THR A 458 -10.90 -12.00 6.33
C THR A 458 -10.07 -13.25 6.35
N LYS A 459 -10.72 -14.41 6.19
CA LYS A 459 -10.08 -15.65 5.76
C LYS A 459 -9.35 -15.39 4.45
N SER A 460 -8.04 -15.21 4.52
CA SER A 460 -7.21 -14.78 3.40
C SER A 460 -6.57 -15.93 2.64
N SER A 461 -6.70 -17.17 3.12
CA SER A 461 -6.10 -18.40 2.57
C SER A 461 -7.08 -19.56 2.61
N ARG A 462 -6.76 -20.64 1.90
CA ARG A 462 -7.53 -21.88 1.95
C ARG A 462 -7.42 -22.51 3.34
N ASP A 463 -8.51 -23.07 3.85
CA ASP A 463 -8.52 -23.82 5.10
C ASP A 463 -8.50 -25.34 4.88
N ASP A 464 -8.50 -26.10 5.97
CA ASP A 464 -8.48 -27.56 5.94
C ASP A 464 -9.77 -28.20 5.43
N TYR A 465 -10.92 -27.51 5.48
CA TYR A 465 -12.09 -27.94 4.74
C TYR A 465 -11.83 -27.87 3.23
N GLU A 466 -11.34 -26.75 2.70
CA GLU A 466 -11.03 -26.66 1.28
C GLU A 466 -9.96 -27.67 0.85
N VAL A 467 -8.85 -27.75 1.59
CA VAL A 467 -7.69 -28.57 1.21
C VAL A 467 -7.96 -30.07 1.37
N ILE A 468 -8.52 -30.50 2.50
CA ILE A 468 -8.67 -31.93 2.81
C ILE A 468 -10.03 -32.46 2.35
N ARG A 469 -11.13 -31.75 2.64
CA ARG A 469 -12.48 -32.22 2.33
C ARG A 469 -12.84 -31.96 0.87
N ASP A 470 -12.65 -30.73 0.38
CA ASP A 470 -13.17 -30.33 -0.92
C ASP A 470 -12.22 -30.73 -2.06
N PHE A 471 -10.90 -30.56 -1.88
CA PHE A 471 -9.90 -31.02 -2.85
C PHE A 471 -9.48 -32.49 -2.67
N GLY A 472 -9.80 -33.11 -1.52
CA GLY A 472 -9.45 -34.51 -1.26
C GLY A 472 -7.97 -34.77 -1.00
N LEU A 473 -7.19 -33.75 -0.65
CA LEU A 473 -5.73 -33.87 -0.43
C LEU A 473 -5.45 -34.51 0.94
N THR A 474 -5.40 -35.84 0.97
CA THR A 474 -5.17 -36.62 2.20
C THR A 474 -3.70 -36.88 2.52
N GLN A 475 -2.78 -36.69 1.56
CA GLN A 475 -1.34 -36.83 1.82
C GLN A 475 -0.73 -35.51 2.29
N ASN A 476 0.06 -35.57 3.36
CA ASN A 476 0.64 -34.40 4.03
C ASN A 476 1.47 -33.51 3.10
N ASP A 477 2.23 -34.09 2.16
CA ASP A 477 3.05 -33.33 1.23
C ASP A 477 2.22 -32.42 0.31
N PHE A 478 1.06 -32.91 -0.16
CA PHE A 478 0.16 -32.12 -1.00
C PHE A 478 -0.57 -31.05 -0.18
N GLN A 479 -1.03 -31.39 1.04
CA GLN A 479 -1.60 -30.40 1.95
C GLN A 479 -0.61 -29.25 2.22
N TYR A 480 0.62 -29.60 2.60
CA TYR A 480 1.67 -28.63 2.90
C TYR A 480 2.02 -27.78 1.69
N TYR A 481 2.15 -28.37 0.50
CA TYR A 481 2.41 -27.63 -0.74
C TYR A 481 1.31 -26.59 -1.01
N THR A 482 0.04 -26.96 -0.86
CA THR A 482 -1.09 -26.03 -1.04
C THR A 482 -1.06 -24.88 -0.05
N TYR A 483 -0.77 -25.14 1.23
CA TYR A 483 -0.59 -24.07 2.22
C TYR A 483 0.64 -23.19 1.92
N GLN A 484 1.72 -23.79 1.45
CA GLN A 484 2.94 -23.07 1.08
C GLN A 484 2.68 -22.07 -0.07
N GLU A 485 1.85 -22.44 -1.05
CA GLU A 485 1.41 -21.54 -2.10
C GLU A 485 0.65 -20.32 -1.56
N ASP A 486 -0.25 -20.53 -0.60
CA ASP A 486 -0.98 -19.43 0.05
C ASP A 486 -0.04 -18.53 0.86
N ILE A 487 0.92 -19.11 1.56
CA ILE A 487 1.95 -18.36 2.30
C ILE A 487 2.76 -17.49 1.33
N ASP A 488 3.17 -18.03 0.18
CA ASP A 488 3.93 -17.28 -0.82
C ASP A 488 3.13 -16.13 -1.42
N ARG A 489 1.87 -16.37 -1.76
CA ARG A 489 0.97 -15.31 -2.23
C ARG A 489 0.78 -14.22 -1.19
N VAL A 490 0.44 -14.57 0.05
CA VAL A 490 0.21 -13.59 1.11
C VAL A 490 1.48 -12.81 1.43
N LEU A 491 2.66 -13.45 1.37
CA LEU A 491 3.94 -12.76 1.51
C LEU A 491 4.20 -11.78 0.36
N PHE A 492 3.90 -12.18 -0.89
CA PHE A 492 4.01 -11.32 -2.05
C PHE A 492 3.11 -10.08 -1.90
N GLU A 493 1.85 -10.29 -1.53
CA GLU A 493 0.86 -9.24 -1.29
C GLU A 493 1.26 -8.34 -0.11
N GLY A 494 1.95 -8.88 0.89
CA GLY A 494 2.24 -8.20 2.16
C GLY A 494 1.08 -8.26 3.16
N GLY A 495 0.25 -9.31 3.08
CA GLY A 495 -0.99 -9.45 3.84
C GLY A 495 -0.88 -10.23 5.16
N LEU A 496 -2.04 -10.57 5.69
CA LEU A 496 -2.26 -11.42 6.86
C LEU A 496 -2.66 -12.83 6.39
N TYR A 497 -1.94 -13.87 6.77
CA TYR A 497 -2.27 -15.27 6.51
C TYR A 497 -3.17 -15.80 7.63
N VAL A 498 -4.38 -16.23 7.28
CA VAL A 498 -5.37 -16.71 8.25
C VAL A 498 -5.51 -18.22 8.15
N PHE A 499 -4.76 -18.94 8.99
CA PHE A 499 -4.75 -20.40 8.99
C PHE A 499 -5.88 -20.96 9.85
N LYS A 500 -7.06 -21.13 9.25
CA LYS A 500 -8.20 -21.77 9.92
C LYS A 500 -8.01 -23.28 9.97
N LEU A 501 -8.29 -23.86 11.12
CA LEU A 501 -8.16 -25.28 11.41
C LEU A 501 -9.43 -25.80 12.08
N HIS A 502 -9.76 -27.05 11.86
CA HIS A 502 -10.87 -27.74 12.50
C HIS A 502 -10.38 -29.03 13.18
N PRO A 503 -10.87 -29.36 14.39
CA PRO A 503 -10.48 -30.55 15.13
C PRO A 503 -10.58 -31.87 14.33
N GLU A 504 -11.60 -31.97 13.48
CA GLU A 504 -11.93 -33.13 12.66
C GLU A 504 -11.04 -33.31 11.42
N TYR A 505 -10.25 -32.29 11.02
CA TYR A 505 -9.38 -32.36 9.84
C TYR A 505 -7.91 -32.12 10.20
N GLN A 506 -7.43 -30.87 10.24
CA GLN A 506 -5.99 -30.63 10.38
C GLN A 506 -5.46 -31.02 11.77
N CYS A 507 -6.31 -31.07 12.79
CA CYS A 507 -5.89 -31.41 14.15
C CYS A 507 -5.84 -32.92 14.42
N THR A 508 -6.13 -33.79 13.46
CA THR A 508 -6.00 -35.25 13.64
C THR A 508 -4.53 -35.65 13.78
N LEU A 509 -4.27 -36.84 14.34
CA LEU A 509 -2.89 -37.33 14.50
C LEU A 509 -2.15 -37.48 13.16
N ASP A 510 -2.88 -37.81 12.09
CA ASP A 510 -2.29 -38.02 10.76
C ASP A 510 -1.88 -36.70 10.10
N ASN A 511 -2.64 -35.62 10.32
CA ASN A 511 -2.47 -34.35 9.62
C ASN A 511 -1.72 -33.27 10.44
N ILE A 512 -1.64 -33.41 11.77
CA ILE A 512 -1.11 -32.35 12.64
C ILE A 512 0.35 -31.99 12.35
N GLY A 513 1.13 -32.93 11.79
CA GLY A 513 2.51 -32.67 11.35
C GLY A 513 2.61 -31.52 10.36
N VAL A 514 1.64 -31.39 9.45
CA VAL A 514 1.60 -30.32 8.44
C VAL A 514 1.48 -28.93 9.09
N VAL A 515 0.80 -28.81 10.23
CA VAL A 515 0.72 -27.53 10.96
C VAL A 515 2.09 -27.08 11.43
N LYS A 516 2.94 -28.02 11.85
CA LYS A 516 4.30 -27.73 12.25
C LYS A 516 5.11 -27.22 11.06
N ASP A 517 5.01 -27.89 9.91
CA ASP A 517 5.72 -27.51 8.69
C ASP A 517 5.27 -26.11 8.19
N VAL A 518 3.97 -25.80 8.26
CA VAL A 518 3.42 -24.47 7.96
C VAL A 518 4.01 -23.41 8.89
N VAL A 519 4.05 -23.68 10.20
CA VAL A 519 4.59 -22.73 11.19
C VAL A 519 6.09 -22.49 10.99
N GLU A 520 6.87 -23.53 10.71
CA GLU A 520 8.30 -23.42 10.40
C GLU A 520 8.53 -22.58 9.15
N ASN A 521 7.72 -22.78 8.10
CA ASN A 521 7.77 -22.02 6.85
C ASN A 521 7.46 -20.53 7.06
N LEU A 522 6.39 -20.22 7.80
CA LEU A 522 6.03 -18.84 8.18
C LEU A 522 7.18 -18.15 8.91
N ARG A 523 7.85 -18.85 9.83
CA ARG A 523 9.00 -18.32 10.57
C ARG A 523 10.19 -18.03 9.66
N ASN A 524 10.54 -18.97 8.78
CA ASN A 524 11.63 -18.83 7.83
C ASN A 524 11.42 -17.61 6.89
N LYS A 525 10.16 -17.34 6.55
CA LYS A 525 9.74 -16.19 5.74
C LYS A 525 9.50 -14.90 6.54
N LYS A 526 9.80 -14.89 7.85
CA LYS A 526 9.65 -13.73 8.73
C LYS A 526 8.22 -13.19 8.72
N PHE A 527 7.24 -14.06 8.96
CA PHE A 527 5.89 -13.65 9.30
C PHE A 527 5.81 -13.25 10.78
N TRP A 528 5.00 -12.23 11.08
CA TRP A 528 4.58 -11.94 12.44
C TRP A 528 3.46 -12.91 12.83
N ILE A 529 3.82 -14.02 13.48
CA ILE A 529 2.86 -15.04 13.93
C ILE A 529 2.32 -14.61 15.29
N THR A 530 1.02 -14.31 15.37
CA THR A 530 0.38 -13.81 16.59
C THR A 530 -1.12 -14.19 16.69
N THR A 531 -1.86 -13.63 17.64
CA THR A 531 -3.31 -13.75 17.79
C THR A 531 -4.03 -12.60 17.10
N ALA A 532 -5.29 -12.81 16.76
CA ALA A 532 -6.15 -11.80 16.13
C ALA A 532 -6.28 -10.52 16.98
N ASN A 533 -6.37 -10.61 18.31
CA ASN A 533 -6.39 -9.40 19.15
C ASN A 533 -5.11 -8.56 19.02
N GLU A 534 -3.93 -9.16 18.94
CA GLU A 534 -2.68 -8.41 18.74
C GLU A 534 -2.63 -7.74 17.36
N ILE A 535 -3.15 -8.39 16.31
CA ILE A 535 -3.34 -7.78 14.98
C ILE A 535 -4.27 -6.57 15.08
N VAL A 536 -5.39 -6.70 15.80
CA VAL A 536 -6.39 -5.64 15.98
C VAL A 536 -5.81 -4.45 16.73
N ASP A 537 -5.06 -4.70 17.80
CA ASP A 537 -4.40 -3.65 18.58
C ASP A 537 -3.35 -2.89 17.75
N TRP A 538 -2.67 -3.57 16.82
CA TRP A 538 -1.76 -2.93 15.87
C TRP A 538 -2.50 -2.08 14.84
N TYR A 539 -3.54 -2.62 14.20
CA TYR A 539 -4.30 -1.89 13.17
C TYR A 539 -5.07 -0.71 13.73
N ARG A 540 -5.63 -0.82 14.95
CA ARG A 540 -6.29 0.31 15.62
C ARG A 540 -5.35 1.50 15.72
N LYS A 541 -4.11 1.29 16.16
CA LYS A 541 -3.09 2.34 16.27
C LYS A 541 -2.68 2.91 14.91
N LYS A 542 -2.50 2.04 13.91
CA LYS A 542 -2.10 2.41 12.55
C LYS A 542 -3.17 3.24 11.83
N ASP A 543 -4.42 2.81 11.86
CA ASP A 543 -5.51 3.39 11.07
C ASP A 543 -5.97 4.77 11.58
N TYR A 544 -5.49 5.21 12.75
CA TYR A 544 -5.67 6.58 13.18
C TYR A 544 -4.69 7.55 12.51
N LEU A 545 -3.58 7.09 11.96
CA LEU A 545 -2.51 7.99 11.54
C LEU A 545 -2.73 8.57 10.14
N GLU A 546 -2.53 9.88 10.04
CA GLU A 546 -2.46 10.59 8.77
C GLU A 546 -1.02 11.03 8.51
N LEU A 547 -0.58 10.89 7.25
CA LEU A 547 0.77 11.25 6.83
C LEU A 547 0.73 12.23 5.67
N ARG A 548 1.61 13.23 5.74
CA ARG A 548 1.88 14.15 4.64
C ARG A 548 3.38 14.24 4.41
N THR A 549 3.78 14.20 3.14
CA THR A 549 5.17 14.40 2.72
C THR A 549 5.28 15.57 1.76
N GLU A 550 6.29 16.41 1.97
CA GLU A 550 6.56 17.57 1.14
C GLU A 550 8.07 17.73 0.89
N GLN A 551 8.45 17.90 -0.37
CA GLN A 551 9.83 18.22 -0.73
C GLN A 551 10.07 19.72 -0.51
N GLN A 552 11.08 20.08 0.27
CA GLN A 552 11.45 21.46 0.56
C GLN A 552 12.86 21.74 0.04
N GLY A 553 12.98 22.15 -1.22
CA GLY A 553 14.28 22.28 -1.90
C GLY A 553 14.87 20.91 -2.28
N ASN A 554 16.17 20.83 -2.54
CA ASN A 554 16.80 19.60 -3.05
C ASN A 554 17.21 18.60 -1.95
N LEU A 555 17.45 19.11 -0.74
CA LEU A 555 18.15 18.37 0.33
C LEU A 555 17.31 18.18 1.59
N ARG A 556 16.01 18.48 1.52
CA ARG A 556 15.11 18.37 2.65
C ARG A 556 13.74 17.84 2.26
N VAL A 557 13.26 16.90 3.07
CA VAL A 557 11.88 16.40 3.05
C VAL A 557 11.23 16.71 4.39
N ALA A 558 10.03 17.27 4.37
CA ALA A 558 9.18 17.38 5.55
C ALA A 558 8.22 16.18 5.58
N VAL A 559 8.16 15.49 6.72
CA VAL A 559 7.21 14.41 6.99
C VAL A 559 6.38 14.82 8.19
N THR A 560 5.08 15.05 7.98
CA THR A 560 4.13 15.34 9.03
C THR A 560 3.33 14.08 9.34
N ILE A 561 3.27 13.73 10.62
CA ILE A 561 2.52 12.59 11.15
C ILE A 561 1.52 13.11 12.17
N SER A 562 0.25 12.84 11.93
CA SER A 562 -0.87 13.34 12.72
C SER A 562 -1.66 12.17 13.31
N ASN A 563 -2.06 12.31 14.58
CA ASN A 563 -2.96 11.38 15.25
C ASN A 563 -4.31 12.09 15.53
N PRO A 564 -5.26 12.11 14.58
CA PRO A 564 -6.64 12.55 14.83
C PRO A 564 -7.43 11.65 15.79
N GLY A 565 -6.86 10.54 16.25
CA GLY A 565 -7.50 9.62 17.18
C GLY A 565 -7.60 10.14 18.60
N ASN A 566 -8.20 9.31 19.45
CA ASN A 566 -8.46 9.57 20.87
C ASN A 566 -7.50 8.81 21.81
N GLU A 567 -6.60 7.99 21.28
CA GLU A 567 -5.62 7.21 22.04
C GLU A 567 -4.17 7.63 21.72
N ILE A 568 -3.24 7.34 22.63
CA ILE A 568 -1.81 7.53 22.39
C ILE A 568 -1.31 6.42 21.47
N VAL A 569 -0.60 6.81 20.41
CA VAL A 569 -0.03 5.88 19.44
C VAL A 569 1.49 5.77 19.65
N SER A 570 1.98 4.55 19.88
CA SER A 570 3.40 4.23 20.06
C SER A 570 3.80 2.99 19.28
N ASN A 571 5.11 2.80 19.07
CA ASN A 571 5.75 1.72 18.32
C ASN A 571 5.37 1.65 16.83
N ILE A 572 5.08 2.79 16.20
CA ILE A 572 4.75 2.83 14.78
C ILE A 572 6.01 3.00 13.93
N VAL A 573 6.05 2.26 12.83
CA VAL A 573 7.11 2.37 11.82
C VAL A 573 6.57 3.09 10.60
N VAL A 574 7.08 4.30 10.36
CA VAL A 574 6.83 5.05 9.13
C VAL A 574 7.98 4.82 8.17
N LYS A 575 7.67 4.28 6.99
CA LYS A 575 8.61 4.13 5.89
C LYS A 575 8.52 5.36 5.01
N VAL A 576 9.66 6.00 4.75
CA VAL A 576 9.80 7.18 3.90
C VAL A 576 10.69 6.81 2.72
N ASP A 577 10.14 6.86 1.51
CA ASP A 577 10.89 6.83 0.27
C ASP A 577 11.26 8.26 -0.12
N LEU A 578 12.53 8.62 0.10
CA LEU A 578 13.09 9.92 -0.26
C LEU A 578 13.17 10.14 -1.77
N ASN A 579 12.95 9.09 -2.56
CA ASN A 579 13.05 9.06 -4.01
C ASN A 579 14.40 9.51 -4.58
N THR A 580 15.42 9.62 -3.73
CA THR A 580 16.80 9.91 -4.09
C THR A 580 17.73 9.16 -3.15
N LYS A 581 18.91 8.78 -3.64
CA LYS A 581 19.92 8.14 -2.80
C LYS A 581 20.48 9.17 -1.82
N ALA A 582 20.32 8.89 -0.55
CA ALA A 582 20.69 9.79 0.52
C ALA A 582 21.88 9.25 1.32
N LYS A 583 22.60 10.17 1.95
CA LYS A 583 23.58 9.88 3.01
C LYS A 583 23.53 10.99 4.06
N LYS A 584 24.09 10.73 5.25
CA LYS A 584 24.16 11.71 6.34
C LYS A 584 22.80 12.32 6.69
N ILE A 585 21.82 11.46 6.93
CA ILE A 585 20.49 11.87 7.39
C ILE A 585 20.60 12.64 8.71
N ASN A 586 19.92 13.77 8.79
CA ASN A 586 19.78 14.56 10.01
C ASN A 586 18.31 14.99 10.17
N ILE A 587 17.69 14.60 11.27
CA ILE A 587 16.27 14.84 11.52
C ILE A 587 16.10 15.95 12.56
N LYS A 588 15.24 16.92 12.24
CA LYS A 588 14.85 18.02 13.15
C LYS A 588 13.34 18.08 13.26
N THR A 589 12.85 18.79 14.28
CA THR A 589 11.42 19.05 14.49
C THR A 589 11.13 20.53 14.27
N GLU A 590 9.88 20.83 13.92
CA GLU A 590 9.38 22.21 13.83
C GLU A 590 9.34 22.91 15.19
N ILE A 591 8.88 22.20 16.22
CA ILE A 591 8.74 22.72 17.57
C ILE A 591 9.93 22.26 18.42
N ILE A 592 10.54 23.20 19.15
CA ILE A 592 11.61 22.92 20.11
C ILE A 592 11.05 22.08 21.25
N GLY A 593 11.74 20.99 21.59
CA GLY A 593 11.31 20.06 22.65
C GLY A 593 10.40 18.93 22.17
N THR A 594 9.97 18.93 20.90
CA THR A 594 9.35 17.73 20.29
C THR A 594 10.37 16.60 20.23
N ARG A 595 9.95 15.40 20.61
CA ARG A 595 10.81 14.20 20.59
C ARG A 595 11.18 13.86 19.14
N ILE A 596 12.48 13.78 18.88
CA ILE A 596 13.01 13.29 17.60
C ILE A 596 12.83 11.76 17.56
N PRO A 597 12.28 11.19 16.48
CA PRO A 597 12.08 9.76 16.37
C PRO A 597 13.43 9.07 16.24
N ALA A 598 13.56 7.87 16.79
CA ALA A 598 14.63 6.99 16.37
C ALA A 598 14.46 6.69 14.87
N TYR A 599 15.55 6.42 14.17
CA TYR A 599 15.49 6.10 12.74
C TYR A 599 16.54 5.08 12.33
N SER A 600 16.27 4.39 11.23
CA SER A 600 17.24 3.53 10.54
C SER A 600 17.31 3.89 9.06
N HIS A 601 18.53 3.96 8.55
CA HIS A 601 18.83 4.27 7.16
C HIS A 601 20.14 3.58 6.78
N GLU A 602 20.14 2.92 5.64
CA GLU A 602 21.36 2.42 5.01
C GLU A 602 21.88 3.50 4.07
N ASP A 603 23.16 3.88 4.22
CA ASP A 603 23.78 4.86 3.33
C ASP A 603 23.59 4.45 1.87
N TYR A 604 23.34 5.43 0.99
CA TYR A 604 23.04 5.23 -0.43
C TYR A 604 21.68 4.59 -0.75
N SER A 605 20.87 4.28 0.26
CA SER A 605 19.48 3.91 0.09
C SER A 605 18.60 5.14 -0.17
N ASN A 606 17.43 4.93 -0.77
CA ASN A 606 16.35 5.92 -0.79
C ASN A 606 15.34 5.71 0.35
N GLN A 607 15.45 4.61 1.11
CA GLN A 607 14.52 4.25 2.16
C GLN A 607 15.02 4.74 3.53
N LEU A 608 14.13 5.37 4.28
CA LEU A 608 14.33 5.78 5.67
C LEU A 608 13.17 5.24 6.51
N TYR A 609 13.47 4.68 7.67
CA TYR A 609 12.46 4.22 8.63
C TYR A 609 12.48 5.12 9.85
N LEU A 610 11.32 5.68 10.20
CA LEU A 610 11.10 6.47 11.41
C LEU A 610 10.33 5.62 12.42
N TYR A 611 10.84 5.53 13.64
CA TYR A 611 10.20 4.85 14.77
C TYR A 611 9.55 5.92 15.65
N VAL A 612 8.22 6.00 15.56
CA VAL A 612 7.43 7.06 16.19
C VAL A 612 6.74 6.52 17.44
N ASP A 613 7.00 7.19 18.56
CA ASP A 613 6.47 6.86 19.88
C ASP A 613 5.73 8.02 20.52
N ASP A 614 4.77 7.68 21.36
CA ASP A 614 4.03 8.57 22.27
C ASP A 614 3.35 9.73 21.55
N LEU A 615 2.79 9.48 20.36
CA LEU A 615 2.02 10.47 19.61
C LEU A 615 0.62 10.60 20.22
N LYS A 616 0.38 11.73 20.89
CA LYS A 616 -0.84 11.97 21.68
C LYS A 616 -2.07 12.19 20.78
N PRO A 617 -3.28 12.01 21.33
CA PRO A 617 -4.52 12.41 20.66
C PRO A 617 -4.47 13.85 20.17
N ASN A 618 -4.90 14.08 18.93
CA ASN A 618 -4.89 15.37 18.23
C ASN A 618 -3.50 16.01 18.09
N GLU A 619 -2.42 15.26 18.29
CA GLU A 619 -1.05 15.74 18.10
C GLU A 619 -0.63 15.58 16.64
N SER A 620 0.06 16.58 16.10
CA SER A 620 0.76 16.52 14.83
C SER A 620 2.24 16.83 15.04
N ARG A 621 3.12 15.99 14.48
CA ARG A 621 4.58 16.19 14.50
C ARG A 621 5.12 16.29 13.10
N THR A 622 5.82 17.38 12.82
CA THR A 622 6.55 17.58 11.56
C THR A 622 8.03 17.32 11.79
N TYR A 623 8.57 16.39 11.00
CA TYR A 623 9.99 16.04 10.97
C TYR A 623 10.63 16.55 9.68
N TYR A 624 11.64 17.42 9.81
CA TYR A 624 12.49 17.85 8.70
C TYR A 624 13.68 16.91 8.57
N ILE A 625 13.74 16.20 7.47
CA ILE A 625 14.79 15.25 7.13
C ILE A 625 15.75 15.96 6.18
N ASP A 626 16.85 16.46 6.72
CA ASP A 626 17.98 17.00 5.95
C ASP A 626 18.90 15.83 5.50
N TYR A 627 19.36 15.83 4.26
CA TYR A 627 20.30 14.81 3.76
C TYR A 627 21.22 15.33 2.65
N ASP A 628 22.34 14.65 2.44
CA ASP A 628 23.21 14.90 1.29
C ASP A 628 22.78 13.96 0.14
N GLN A 629 22.57 14.50 -1.06
CA GLN A 629 22.34 13.68 -2.26
C GLN A 629 23.65 13.04 -2.73
N VAL A 630 23.56 11.79 -3.17
CA VAL A 630 24.67 11.13 -3.85
C VAL A 630 24.40 11.17 -5.36
N GLN A 631 25.11 12.04 -6.08
CA GLN A 631 25.17 11.93 -7.54
C GLN A 631 25.85 10.60 -7.88
N GLY A 632 25.19 9.78 -8.70
CA GLY A 632 25.69 8.46 -9.06
C GLY A 632 27.13 8.54 -9.57
N GLN A 633 28.07 8.00 -8.80
CA GLN A 633 29.34 7.59 -9.36
C GLN A 633 29.02 6.57 -10.46
N GLN A 634 29.58 6.79 -11.66
CA GLN A 634 29.72 5.74 -12.65
C GLN A 634 30.36 4.55 -11.93
N ILE A 635 29.58 3.50 -11.70
CA ILE A 635 30.16 2.19 -11.48
C ILE A 635 30.70 1.81 -12.86
N ILE A 636 31.99 2.09 -13.08
CA ILE A 636 32.75 1.49 -14.16
C ILE A 636 32.80 0.01 -13.80
N PHE A 637 31.97 -0.79 -14.46
CA PHE A 637 32.19 -2.24 -14.54
C PHE A 637 33.21 -2.51 -15.64
#